data_AF-A0A3A9ZB70-F1
#
_entry.id   AF-A0A3A9ZB70-F1
#
_cell.length_a   1.000
_cell.length_b   1.000
_cell.length_c   1.000
_cell.angle_alpha   90.00
_cell.angle_beta   90.00
_cell.angle_gamma   90.00
#
_symmetry.space_group_name_H-M   'P 1'
#
loop_
_entity.id
_entity.type
_entity.pdbx_description
1 polymer ?
#
loop_
_entity_poly.entity_id
_entity_poly.type
_entity_poly.pdbx_seq_one_letter_code
_entity_poly.pdbx_strand_id
1 'polypeptide(L)'
;MAGQLEGYALGVDLGTSHTVAVLRRPDGHTRALLVGGQPLIASGVYVDPAGVLHAGVDAQRLARTDPGRYEPNPKRRVDEPTVSLADRRYRPAELLAATLQAVGRAAVEAVGFLPPAVVTCPATWGDSRRQVLADALAFAGWPTAAEHTLSGPTPDGTRLLREPVAAARYYTQILRRPVPVGGTVAVFDLGAGTLDVAVLRHEGADPWGDSGFSVVAAGGADDLGGLDVDAALLGRLGELVADAHPQRWRRLVHPESATGWRERHELWDNVRGAKEMLSRVTAVPVVVPGVAAPVTLTRDDLERAAAPLLARAVAVTREVIAAAGLDPRQLAGLFLVGGATRMPMVARLLHAELGVAPTVLEQPELPVAEGALTDLPLPRGSRPVAAAGPAAAPGAPAAPAPHPAGSDPVPQAAVPRQPGSGDPARAAHVPPASPGSAAPPGPANAAAPAPTAVAGPEGITPALPAGSAPTVVEDTATAPTVPAPPGSPLVAPSPPGSPVAAGPGGWGPGGSTHPDGAAGVRRPGSPVPPPPGGGGRTGPAFPRGRARWVTLGALAALAAVVAAAVLYLTRDRYPALDFRTSLVEVARIPAGGERPTEMFTAMLGDRAYLAHRLPDGRLEVVAVDADTGDPAWRRQTTVSSQRWEGIVALPGAVAVLADAIGDDTPRDLVVLDGGSGAQRWTRSVRGGDRVLYGEGTAVLVDRAGNRLVGLRLADGFEKWSEPNPTDQYGGTRTSVHPVLTDEALGGPAYLDGSPRDPWRGEVRRIVQVGADRTVRSVDVVSGEIVRTRPGIAAPDDLLVAHGDRLYVARNEPRYQLLAYDLTSDAQPIVLYTADDDRRRPEALVPCGERRACLLEVTGGDDATAEVVAATEKEVKRWSAPKATRLVPLGEHLLARRTSPESAGTLFAPDGRAVLRDRGGVAVRLDAGNLLLFADPLTSAEDDPSVAGLPVATGVVAEMGRLEDVRGETCSWNTSVIACGSAEDFVLHRFADD
;
A
#
# COMPACT_ATOMS: atom_id res chain seq x y z
N MET A 1 9.12 33.70 -10.72
CA MET A 1 8.33 33.46 -9.50
C MET A 1 7.10 32.60 -9.76
N ALA A 2 6.18 32.90 -10.68
CA ALA A 2 4.93 32.13 -10.88
C ALA A 2 5.12 30.59 -10.86
N GLY A 3 5.98 30.05 -11.73
CA GLY A 3 6.30 28.61 -11.80
C GLY A 3 7.13 28.02 -10.65
N GLN A 4 7.31 28.71 -9.53
CA GLN A 4 7.92 28.14 -8.31
C GLN A 4 6.86 27.67 -7.29
N LEU A 5 5.60 28.05 -7.49
CA LEU A 5 4.48 27.71 -6.58
C LEU A 5 3.80 26.39 -6.94
N GLU A 6 3.91 25.94 -8.20
CA GLU A 6 3.16 24.79 -8.72
C GLU A 6 3.50 23.49 -7.98
N GLY A 7 2.48 22.83 -7.44
CA GLY A 7 2.56 21.49 -6.82
C GLY A 7 2.88 21.47 -5.33
N TYR A 8 3.56 22.51 -4.81
CA TYR A 8 3.74 22.69 -3.36
C TYR A 8 2.41 22.92 -2.65
N ALA A 9 2.22 22.31 -1.48
CA ALA A 9 1.05 22.53 -0.63
C ALA A 9 1.38 22.26 0.85
N LEU A 10 0.60 22.83 1.76
CA LEU A 10 0.78 22.70 3.21
C LEU A 10 -0.55 22.32 3.90
N GLY A 11 -0.66 21.09 4.40
CA GLY A 11 -1.75 20.68 5.28
C GLY A 11 -1.40 20.99 6.73
N VAL A 12 -2.34 21.56 7.50
CA VAL A 12 -2.14 21.89 8.91
C VAL A 12 -3.32 21.41 9.72
N ASP A 13 -3.07 20.46 10.62
CA ASP A 13 -3.96 20.15 11.72
C ASP A 13 -3.66 21.07 12.91
N LEU A 14 -4.58 21.99 13.20
CA LEU A 14 -4.51 22.87 14.36
C LEU A 14 -5.18 22.18 15.56
N GLY A 15 -4.57 21.11 16.07
CA GLY A 15 -5.04 20.39 17.26
C GLY A 15 -4.95 21.21 18.56
N THR A 16 -5.50 20.68 19.66
CA THR A 16 -5.61 21.42 20.93
C THR A 16 -4.29 21.57 21.70
N SER A 17 -3.48 20.50 21.75
CA SER A 17 -2.19 20.48 22.48
C SER A 17 -0.99 20.24 21.58
N HIS A 18 -1.21 19.60 20.42
CA HIS A 18 -0.23 19.50 19.34
C HIS A 18 -0.87 19.96 18.03
N THR A 19 -0.10 20.73 17.27
CA THR A 19 -0.35 21.16 15.91
C THR A 19 0.57 20.37 15.00
N VAL A 20 0.05 19.88 13.88
CA VAL A 20 0.78 19.04 12.94
C VAL A 20 0.72 19.70 11.58
N ALA A 21 1.87 19.85 10.93
CA ALA A 21 1.96 20.44 9.61
C ALA A 21 2.66 19.47 8.66
N VAL A 22 2.12 19.29 7.45
CA VAL A 22 2.66 18.38 6.43
C VAL A 22 2.84 19.16 5.14
N LEU A 23 4.07 19.19 4.65
CA LEU A 23 4.46 19.80 3.40
C LEU A 23 4.40 18.76 2.28
N ARG A 24 3.63 19.02 1.23
CA ARG A 24 3.75 18.32 -0.05
C ARG A 24 4.65 19.09 -1.01
N ARG A 25 5.44 18.36 -1.78
CA ARG A 25 6.30 18.86 -2.88
C ARG A 25 5.65 18.65 -4.26
N PRO A 26 6.18 19.29 -5.33
CA PRO A 26 5.65 19.15 -6.69
C PRO A 26 5.77 17.74 -7.29
N ASP A 27 6.67 16.93 -6.74
CA ASP A 27 6.82 15.49 -7.02
C ASP A 27 5.70 14.63 -6.39
N GLY A 28 4.81 15.23 -5.60
CA GLY A 28 3.72 14.57 -4.88
C GLY A 28 4.12 14.02 -3.50
N HIS A 29 5.41 13.99 -3.14
CA HIS A 29 5.83 13.48 -1.84
C HIS A 29 5.41 14.40 -0.70
N THR A 30 4.84 13.81 0.34
CA THR A 30 4.52 14.44 1.62
C THR A 30 5.63 14.23 2.64
N ARG A 31 5.77 15.16 3.58
CA ARG A 31 6.57 14.99 4.81
C ARG A 31 6.04 15.89 5.91
N ALA A 32 6.16 15.46 7.16
CA ALA A 32 5.97 16.35 8.31
C ALA A 32 6.94 17.55 8.23
N LEU A 33 6.43 18.74 8.51
CA LEU A 33 7.18 19.98 8.60
C LEU A 33 7.72 20.13 10.02
N LEU A 34 9.04 20.18 10.17
CA LEU A 34 9.68 20.29 11.48
C LEU A 34 9.72 21.74 11.95
N VAL A 35 9.08 22.04 13.09
CA VAL A 35 9.16 23.35 13.76
C VAL A 35 9.97 23.18 15.04
N GLY A 36 11.06 23.94 15.20
CA GLY A 36 12.02 23.71 16.29
C GLY A 36 12.65 22.30 16.27
N GLY A 37 12.66 21.65 15.09
CA GLY A 37 13.10 20.26 14.93
C GLY A 37 12.07 19.19 15.28
N GLN A 38 10.84 19.55 15.65
CA GLN A 38 9.78 18.61 16.03
C GLN A 38 8.66 18.49 14.97
N PRO A 39 8.16 17.29 14.66
CA PRO A 39 7.02 17.09 13.74
C PRO A 39 5.66 17.30 14.43
N LEU A 40 5.59 17.06 15.75
CA LEU A 40 4.45 17.38 16.60
C LEU A 40 4.77 18.69 17.34
N ILE A 41 4.06 19.76 16.99
CA ILE A 41 4.38 21.12 17.43
C ILE A 41 3.50 21.43 18.64
N ALA A 42 4.05 21.70 19.81
CA ALA A 42 3.23 22.05 20.96
C ALA A 42 2.39 23.31 20.68
N SER A 43 1.06 23.19 20.77
CA SER A 43 0.12 24.27 20.44
C SER A 43 0.07 25.38 21.50
N GLY A 44 0.67 25.14 22.67
CA GLY A 44 0.74 26.08 23.78
C GLY A 44 1.65 27.28 23.51
N VAL A 45 1.29 28.41 24.11
CA VAL A 45 1.86 29.73 23.81
C VAL A 45 2.32 30.41 25.11
N TYR A 46 3.54 30.94 25.10
CA TYR A 46 4.17 31.64 26.22
C TYR A 46 4.37 33.12 25.89
N VAL A 47 4.04 34.03 26.80
CA VAL A 47 4.33 35.47 26.67
C VAL A 47 5.59 35.87 27.44
N ASP A 48 6.57 36.48 26.79
CA ASP A 48 7.76 36.99 27.49
C ASP A 48 7.52 38.36 28.19
N PRO A 49 8.46 38.87 29.00
CA PRO A 49 8.31 40.16 29.67
C PRO A 49 8.21 41.38 28.75
N ALA A 50 8.62 41.28 27.47
CA ALA A 50 8.38 42.34 26.47
C ALA A 50 6.98 42.24 25.84
N GLY A 51 6.35 41.05 25.94
CA GLY A 51 5.03 40.76 25.41
C GLY A 51 5.03 39.99 24.09
N VAL A 52 6.19 39.48 23.67
CA VAL A 52 6.30 38.64 22.46
C VAL A 52 5.74 37.26 22.79
N LEU A 53 4.98 36.70 21.84
CA LEU A 53 4.41 35.36 21.95
C LEU A 53 5.38 34.35 21.33
N HIS A 54 5.72 33.33 22.11
CA HIS A 54 6.53 32.18 21.73
C HIS A 54 5.61 30.95 21.65
N ALA A 55 5.88 30.02 20.74
CA ALA A 55 5.09 28.81 20.53
C ALA A 55 5.98 27.56 20.47
N GLY A 56 5.39 26.35 20.51
CA GLY A 56 6.13 25.10 20.36
C GLY A 56 7.12 24.82 21.50
N VAL A 57 8.28 24.26 21.15
CA VAL A 57 9.30 23.82 22.11
C VAL A 57 9.87 24.97 22.95
N ASP A 58 9.98 26.18 22.40
CA ASP A 58 10.47 27.35 23.13
C ASP A 58 9.45 27.83 24.15
N ALA A 59 8.15 27.80 23.82
CA ALA A 59 7.09 28.09 24.79
C ALA A 59 7.10 27.10 25.97
N GLN A 60 7.21 25.80 25.68
CA GLN A 60 7.33 24.77 26.72
C GLN A 60 8.59 24.94 27.59
N ARG A 61 9.72 25.33 26.99
CA ARG A 61 10.97 25.59 27.73
C ARG A 61 10.84 26.80 28.65
N LEU A 62 10.23 27.88 28.18
CA LEU A 62 10.01 29.11 28.95
C LEU A 62 8.97 28.92 30.07
N ALA A 63 7.90 28.15 29.80
CA ALA A 63 6.86 27.81 30.77
C ALA A 63 7.40 27.10 32.02
N ARG A 64 8.47 26.32 31.91
CA ARG A 64 9.17 25.71 33.07
C ARG A 64 9.78 26.73 34.03
N THR A 65 10.00 27.98 33.58
CA THR A 65 10.55 29.07 34.39
C THR A 65 9.45 29.96 34.97
N ASP A 66 8.46 30.34 34.17
CA ASP A 66 7.27 31.10 34.62
C ASP A 66 5.97 30.51 34.02
N PRO A 67 5.33 29.53 34.69
CA PRO A 67 4.06 28.96 34.22
C PRO A 67 2.90 29.95 34.15
N GLY A 68 2.98 31.10 34.86
CA GLY A 68 1.93 32.12 34.86
C GLY A 68 1.81 32.90 33.55
N ARG A 69 2.77 32.69 32.63
CA ARG A 69 2.86 33.30 31.30
C ARG A 69 2.50 32.35 30.16
N TYR A 70 2.03 31.13 30.46
CA TYR A 70 1.79 30.07 29.48
C TYR A 70 0.32 29.64 29.40
N GLU A 71 -0.27 29.69 28.20
CA GLU A 71 -1.53 28.98 27.90
C GLU A 71 -1.18 27.67 27.16
N PRO A 72 -1.29 26.49 27.80
CA PRO A 72 -0.95 25.22 27.18
C PRO A 72 -1.88 24.78 26.04
N ASN A 73 -3.14 25.25 26.00
CA ASN A 73 -4.17 24.74 25.08
C ASN A 73 -5.06 25.84 24.48
N PRO A 74 -4.53 26.79 23.67
CA PRO A 74 -5.31 27.94 23.19
C PRO A 74 -6.61 27.58 22.44
N LYS A 75 -6.70 26.41 21.78
CA LYS A 75 -7.92 25.95 21.08
C LYS A 75 -9.13 25.77 22.02
N ARG A 76 -8.93 25.37 23.29
CA ARG A 76 -10.03 25.30 24.28
C ARG A 76 -10.52 26.69 24.73
N ARG A 77 -9.73 27.75 24.50
CA ARG A 77 -10.08 29.13 24.89
C ARG A 77 -10.86 29.88 23.79
N VAL A 78 -11.20 29.22 22.66
CA VAL A 78 -11.74 29.83 21.43
C VAL A 78 -12.98 30.71 21.64
N ASP A 79 -13.87 30.35 22.58
CA ASP A 79 -15.10 31.11 22.85
C ASP A 79 -14.91 32.26 23.87
N GLU A 80 -13.72 32.42 24.45
CA GLU A 80 -13.46 33.49 25.42
C GLU A 80 -13.08 34.81 24.72
N PRO A 81 -13.56 35.98 25.23
CA PRO A 81 -13.20 37.26 24.65
C PRO A 81 -11.70 37.59 24.81
N THR A 82 -11.09 37.19 25.93
CA THR A 82 -9.64 37.35 26.20
C THR A 82 -9.13 36.32 27.20
N VAL A 83 -8.00 35.69 26.91
CA VAL A 83 -7.16 34.94 27.86
C VAL A 83 -6.23 35.92 28.58
N SER A 84 -6.04 35.75 29.90
CA SER A 84 -5.04 36.51 30.66
C SER A 84 -3.75 35.70 30.79
N LEU A 85 -2.61 36.30 30.45
CA LEU A 85 -1.26 35.75 30.64
C LEU A 85 -0.42 36.76 31.42
N ALA A 86 -0.03 36.37 32.64
CA ALA A 86 0.46 37.27 33.69
C ALA A 86 -0.36 38.57 33.79
N ASP A 87 0.27 39.71 33.51
CA ASP A 87 -0.28 41.07 33.62
C ASP A 87 -1.07 41.54 32.37
N ARG A 88 -1.13 40.73 31.31
CA ARG A 88 -1.66 41.11 29.98
C ARG A 88 -2.83 40.23 29.55
N ARG A 89 -3.63 40.74 28.59
CA ARG A 89 -4.75 40.03 27.98
C ARG A 89 -4.53 39.90 26.47
N TYR A 90 -4.90 38.75 25.92
CA TYR A 90 -4.79 38.38 24.51
C TYR A 90 -6.10 37.74 24.05
N ARG A 91 -6.55 38.00 22.81
CA ARG A 91 -7.65 37.24 22.21
C ARG A 91 -7.18 35.83 21.84
N PRO A 92 -8.04 34.80 21.81
CA PRO A 92 -7.66 33.45 21.40
C PRO A 92 -7.02 33.41 20.01
N ALA A 93 -7.51 34.25 19.07
CA ALA A 93 -6.94 34.41 17.74
C ALA A 93 -5.44 34.82 17.76
N GLU A 94 -5.02 35.67 18.71
CA GLU A 94 -3.64 36.15 18.82
C GLU A 94 -2.70 35.05 19.36
N LEU A 95 -3.23 34.16 20.21
CA LEU A 95 -2.49 32.98 20.68
C LEU A 95 -2.37 31.93 19.57
N LEU A 96 -3.48 31.58 18.91
CA LEU A 96 -3.46 30.63 17.77
C LEU A 96 -2.56 31.13 16.63
N ALA A 97 -2.53 32.45 16.39
CA ALA A 97 -1.63 33.08 15.43
C ALA A 97 -0.14 32.84 15.73
N ALA A 98 0.30 32.82 17.00
CA ALA A 98 1.70 32.57 17.33
C ALA A 98 2.19 31.19 16.86
N THR A 99 1.35 30.16 16.99
CA THR A 99 1.62 28.81 16.48
C THR A 99 1.58 28.76 14.95
N LEU A 100 0.61 29.44 14.32
CA LEU A 100 0.52 29.55 12.85
C LEU A 100 1.68 30.36 12.23
N GLN A 101 2.23 31.35 12.94
CA GLN A 101 3.45 32.06 12.56
C GLN A 101 4.67 31.14 12.62
N ALA A 102 4.78 30.26 13.62
CA ALA A 102 5.86 29.30 13.73
C ALA A 102 5.82 28.25 12.59
N VAL A 103 4.62 27.73 12.28
CA VAL A 103 4.37 26.85 11.12
C VAL A 103 4.71 27.56 9.80
N GLY A 104 4.19 28.77 9.60
CA GLY A 104 4.39 29.54 8.36
C GLY A 104 5.86 29.91 8.14
N ARG A 105 6.58 30.28 9.20
CA ARG A 105 8.02 30.55 9.16
C ARG A 105 8.81 29.30 8.78
N ALA A 106 8.55 28.16 9.41
CA ALA A 106 9.21 26.91 9.06
C ALA A 106 8.92 26.45 7.62
N ALA A 107 7.71 26.71 7.09
CA ALA A 107 7.38 26.46 5.69
C ALA A 107 8.21 27.36 4.75
N VAL A 108 8.31 28.65 5.05
CA VAL A 108 9.17 29.61 4.31
C VAL A 108 10.65 29.22 4.39
N GLU A 109 11.14 28.78 5.55
CA GLU A 109 12.50 28.25 5.71
C GLU A 109 12.73 26.95 4.90
N ALA A 110 11.70 26.12 4.75
CA ALA A 110 11.77 24.83 4.07
C ALA A 110 11.65 24.89 2.53
N VAL A 111 11.00 25.91 1.95
CA VAL A 111 10.81 26.04 0.48
C VAL A 111 11.03 27.45 -0.11
N GLY A 112 11.30 28.46 0.72
CA GLY A 112 11.52 29.85 0.30
C GLY A 112 10.26 30.72 0.20
N PHE A 113 9.07 30.18 0.45
CA PHE A 113 7.78 30.87 0.43
C PHE A 113 6.75 30.12 1.29
N LEU A 114 5.59 30.73 1.57
CA LEU A 114 4.46 30.06 2.22
C LEU A 114 3.60 29.37 1.14
N PRO A 115 3.47 28.02 1.12
CA PRO A 115 2.68 27.33 0.10
C PRO A 115 1.17 27.62 0.22
N PRO A 116 0.39 27.37 -0.86
CA PRO A 116 -1.05 27.16 -0.76
C PRO A 116 -1.37 26.14 0.34
N ALA A 117 -2.30 26.45 1.22
CA ALA A 117 -2.46 25.72 2.47
C ALA A 117 -3.90 25.33 2.78
N VAL A 118 -4.06 24.25 3.54
CA VAL A 118 -5.35 23.75 4.05
C VAL A 118 -5.22 23.61 5.56
N VAL A 119 -6.03 24.35 6.30
CA VAL A 119 -6.05 24.34 7.77
C VAL A 119 -7.34 23.70 8.23
N THR A 120 -7.25 22.72 9.13
CA THR A 120 -8.42 21.98 9.59
C THR A 120 -9.08 22.60 10.82
N CYS A 121 -10.38 22.34 10.98
CA CYS A 121 -11.16 22.70 12.16
C CYS A 121 -12.24 21.63 12.46
N PRO A 122 -12.73 21.50 13.71
CA PRO A 122 -13.69 20.48 14.08
C PRO A 122 -15.03 20.65 13.32
N ALA A 123 -15.68 19.55 12.96
CA ALA A 123 -16.95 19.60 12.22
C ALA A 123 -18.10 20.21 13.02
N THR A 124 -17.99 20.24 14.34
CA THR A 124 -18.93 20.80 15.33
C THR A 124 -18.87 22.33 15.43
N TRP A 125 -17.82 22.97 14.93
CA TRP A 125 -17.64 24.42 15.09
C TRP A 125 -18.67 25.24 14.30
N GLY A 126 -19.14 26.33 14.92
CA GLY A 126 -19.97 27.36 14.27
C GLY A 126 -19.15 28.49 13.64
N ASP A 127 -19.84 29.43 13.00
CA ASP A 127 -19.21 30.57 12.30
C ASP A 127 -18.34 31.43 13.23
N SER A 128 -18.70 31.55 14.51
CA SER A 128 -17.92 32.28 15.51
C SER A 128 -16.53 31.67 15.73
N ARG A 129 -16.46 30.35 16.00
CA ARG A 129 -15.18 29.64 16.19
C ARG A 129 -14.36 29.61 14.89
N ARG A 130 -15.00 29.51 13.72
CA ARG A 130 -14.34 29.65 12.41
C ARG A 130 -13.79 31.07 12.18
N GLN A 131 -14.50 32.12 12.56
CA GLN A 131 -14.01 33.50 12.45
C GLN A 131 -12.77 33.73 13.34
N VAL A 132 -12.72 33.15 14.54
CA VAL A 132 -11.52 33.21 15.41
C VAL A 132 -10.30 32.56 14.74
N LEU A 133 -10.50 31.50 13.94
CA LEU A 133 -9.44 30.87 13.14
C LEU A 133 -9.03 31.72 11.92
N ALA A 134 -9.99 32.34 11.23
CA ALA A 134 -9.71 33.27 10.13
C ALA A 134 -8.93 34.51 10.62
N ASP A 135 -9.32 35.07 11.77
CA ASP A 135 -8.59 36.13 12.47
C ASP A 135 -7.16 35.67 12.83
N ALA A 136 -6.99 34.45 13.34
CA ALA A 136 -5.68 33.90 13.69
C ALA A 136 -4.75 33.77 12.47
N LEU A 137 -5.29 33.36 11.32
CA LEU A 137 -4.54 33.31 10.05
C LEU A 137 -4.14 34.72 9.57
N ALA A 138 -5.04 35.70 9.70
CA ALA A 138 -4.72 37.09 9.39
C ALA A 138 -3.63 37.67 10.31
N PHE A 139 -3.69 37.43 11.63
CA PHE A 139 -2.63 37.82 12.57
C PHE A 139 -1.33 37.02 12.36
N ALA A 140 -1.39 35.84 11.73
CA ALA A 140 -0.21 35.10 11.32
C ALA A 140 0.41 35.58 10.00
N GLY A 141 -0.23 36.51 9.28
CA GLY A 141 0.21 36.99 7.98
C GLY A 141 -0.03 36.02 6.82
N TRP A 142 -0.96 35.07 6.99
CA TRP A 142 -1.35 34.10 5.96
C TRP A 142 -2.35 34.73 4.97
N PRO A 143 -2.45 34.23 3.73
CA PRO A 143 -3.50 34.62 2.79
C PRO A 143 -4.91 34.43 3.39
N THR A 144 -5.85 35.27 2.96
CA THR A 144 -7.25 35.20 3.42
C THR A 144 -7.83 33.80 3.28
N ALA A 145 -8.45 33.30 4.35
CA ALA A 145 -9.05 31.99 4.37
C ALA A 145 -10.39 31.95 3.62
N ALA A 146 -10.62 30.90 2.83
CA ALA A 146 -11.91 30.56 2.24
C ALA A 146 -12.36 29.18 2.72
N GLU A 147 -13.66 28.97 2.94
CA GLU A 147 -14.19 27.64 3.21
C GLU A 147 -14.14 26.76 1.95
N HIS A 148 -13.93 25.46 2.12
CA HIS A 148 -14.15 24.49 1.06
C HIS A 148 -15.62 24.55 0.57
N THR A 149 -15.82 24.96 -0.68
CA THR A 149 -17.09 24.78 -1.40
C THR A 149 -16.98 23.62 -2.37
N LEU A 150 -17.98 22.73 -2.37
CA LEU A 150 -18.07 21.57 -3.30
C LEU A 150 -18.35 21.99 -4.76
N SER A 151 -18.27 23.29 -5.10
CA SER A 151 -18.53 23.84 -6.43
C SER A 151 -18.02 25.28 -6.52
N GLY A 152 -16.82 25.47 -7.09
CA GLY A 152 -16.25 26.80 -7.35
C GLY A 152 -14.82 26.72 -7.90
N PRO A 153 -14.27 27.81 -8.48
CA PRO A 153 -12.85 27.88 -8.79
C PRO A 153 -12.03 27.96 -7.49
N THR A 154 -10.88 27.28 -7.45
CA THR A 154 -9.95 27.34 -6.30
C THR A 154 -9.45 28.78 -6.10
N PRO A 155 -9.67 29.42 -4.93
CA PRO A 155 -9.14 30.74 -4.65
C PRO A 155 -7.63 30.73 -4.40
N ASP A 156 -6.93 31.82 -4.73
CA ASP A 156 -5.53 32.05 -4.37
C ASP A 156 -5.41 32.32 -2.86
N GLY A 157 -5.24 31.27 -2.04
CA GLY A 157 -5.05 31.46 -0.59
C GLY A 157 -5.07 30.21 0.27
N THR A 158 -5.56 30.37 1.50
CA THR A 158 -5.70 29.29 2.49
C THR A 158 -7.12 28.74 2.47
N ARG A 159 -7.28 27.42 2.53
CA ARG A 159 -8.59 26.73 2.60
C ARG A 159 -8.86 26.27 4.04
N LEU A 160 -10.12 26.36 4.48
CA LEU A 160 -10.59 25.68 5.69
C LEU A 160 -11.29 24.36 5.33
N LEU A 161 -10.90 23.29 6.01
CA LEU A 161 -11.48 21.95 5.86
C LEU A 161 -11.94 21.40 7.22
N ARG A 162 -12.94 20.52 7.23
CA ARG A 162 -13.36 19.83 8.46
C ARG A 162 -12.43 18.66 8.78
N GLU A 163 -11.94 18.60 10.01
CA GLU A 163 -11.04 17.54 10.52
C GLU A 163 -11.48 16.11 10.14
N PRO A 164 -12.75 15.69 10.36
CA PRO A 164 -13.20 14.35 9.95
C PRO A 164 -13.34 14.15 8.43
N VAL A 165 -13.51 15.21 7.64
CA VAL A 165 -13.49 15.11 6.16
C VAL A 165 -12.06 14.87 5.68
N ALA A 166 -11.08 15.55 6.29
CA ALA A 166 -9.67 15.31 6.05
C ALA A 166 -9.29 13.86 6.40
N ALA A 167 -9.69 13.39 7.59
CA ALA A 167 -9.49 11.99 7.99
C ALA A 167 -10.12 10.99 7.01
N ALA A 168 -11.39 11.15 6.62
CA ALA A 168 -12.05 10.25 5.67
C ALA A 168 -11.32 10.19 4.30
N ARG A 169 -10.82 11.33 3.81
CA ARG A 169 -9.99 11.38 2.60
C ARG A 169 -8.61 10.73 2.79
N TYR A 170 -7.99 10.82 3.97
CA TYR A 170 -6.76 10.07 4.28
C TYR A 170 -6.97 8.55 4.19
N TYR A 171 -8.03 8.03 4.83
CA TYR A 171 -8.34 6.60 4.77
C TYR A 171 -8.64 6.11 3.35
N THR A 172 -9.41 6.88 2.56
CA THR A 172 -9.78 6.48 1.19
C THR A 172 -8.68 6.66 0.15
N GLN A 173 -7.98 7.80 0.16
CA GLN A 173 -7.04 8.16 -0.91
C GLN A 173 -5.60 7.75 -0.60
N ILE A 174 -5.15 7.93 0.66
CA ILE A 174 -3.76 7.71 1.05
C ILE A 174 -3.57 6.26 1.52
N LEU A 175 -4.42 5.76 2.42
CA LEU A 175 -4.42 4.34 2.81
C LEU A 175 -5.11 3.41 1.81
N ARG A 176 -5.69 3.95 0.72
CA ARG A 176 -6.38 3.22 -0.36
C ARG A 176 -7.42 2.20 0.15
N ARG A 177 -8.18 2.56 1.20
CA ARG A 177 -9.31 1.76 1.71
C ARG A 177 -10.61 2.27 1.07
N PRO A 178 -11.14 1.63 0.01
CA PRO A 178 -12.27 2.17 -0.74
C PRO A 178 -13.55 2.16 0.10
N VAL A 179 -14.18 3.33 0.21
CA VAL A 179 -15.57 3.47 0.66
C VAL A 179 -16.45 3.56 -0.60
N PRO A 180 -17.45 2.68 -0.80
CA PRO A 180 -18.35 2.72 -1.95
C PRO A 180 -19.12 4.05 -2.07
N VAL A 181 -19.59 4.42 -3.26
CA VAL A 181 -20.41 5.65 -3.41
C VAL A 181 -21.75 5.46 -2.71
N GLY A 182 -22.14 6.45 -1.88
CA GLY A 182 -23.27 6.38 -0.95
C GLY A 182 -22.95 5.65 0.36
N GLY A 183 -21.81 4.98 0.47
CA GLY A 183 -21.32 4.34 1.70
C GLY A 183 -21.04 5.36 2.79
N THR A 184 -21.16 4.92 4.05
CA THR A 184 -20.96 5.80 5.22
C THR A 184 -19.85 5.28 6.14
N VAL A 185 -19.13 6.21 6.77
CA VAL A 185 -18.06 5.92 7.73
C VAL A 185 -18.19 6.84 8.93
N ALA A 186 -17.80 6.36 10.11
CA ALA A 186 -17.69 7.19 11.30
C ALA A 186 -16.23 7.53 11.59
N VAL A 187 -15.92 8.81 11.78
CA VAL A 187 -14.65 9.26 12.35
C VAL A 187 -14.88 9.58 13.83
N PHE A 188 -14.02 9.03 14.68
CA PHE A 188 -13.94 9.27 16.11
C PHE A 188 -12.59 9.93 16.39
N ASP A 189 -12.58 11.25 16.57
CA ASP A 189 -11.40 11.99 17.00
C ASP A 189 -11.44 12.17 18.51
N LEU A 190 -10.53 11.49 19.23
CA LEU A 190 -10.29 11.74 20.65
C LEU A 190 -8.95 12.44 20.78
N GLY A 191 -9.01 13.76 20.66
CA GLY A 191 -7.87 14.65 20.86
C GLY A 191 -7.50 14.80 22.33
N ALA A 192 -6.54 15.68 22.60
CA ALA A 192 -6.26 16.12 23.97
C ALA A 192 -7.35 17.04 24.52
N GLY A 193 -8.01 17.80 23.64
CA GLY A 193 -8.98 18.84 23.99
C GLY A 193 -10.43 18.37 24.00
N THR A 194 -10.86 17.72 22.94
CA THR A 194 -12.26 17.46 22.65
C THR A 194 -12.43 16.03 22.14
N LEU A 195 -13.67 15.57 22.21
CA LEU A 195 -14.16 14.44 21.43
C LEU A 195 -14.97 15.04 20.30
N ASP A 196 -14.61 14.73 19.05
CA ASP A 196 -15.38 15.10 17.88
C ASP A 196 -15.70 13.84 17.08
N VAL A 197 -16.99 13.55 16.92
CA VAL A 197 -17.50 12.40 16.17
C VAL A 197 -18.30 12.89 14.97
N ALA A 198 -18.04 12.33 13.80
CA ALA A 198 -18.83 12.60 12.60
C ALA A 198 -19.10 11.33 11.82
N VAL A 199 -20.35 11.14 11.39
CA VAL A 199 -20.69 10.21 10.32
C VAL A 199 -20.62 10.97 9.00
N LEU A 200 -19.83 10.44 8.07
CA LEU A 200 -19.65 10.99 6.74
C LEU A 200 -20.20 10.03 5.69
N ARG A 201 -20.73 10.58 4.60
CA ARG A 201 -21.13 9.82 3.41
C ARG A 201 -20.17 10.13 2.28
N HIS A 202 -19.74 9.09 1.58
CA HIS A 202 -18.97 9.24 0.34
C HIS A 202 -19.94 9.61 -0.79
N GLU A 203 -19.82 10.82 -1.33
CA GLU A 203 -20.70 11.34 -2.38
C GLU A 203 -20.16 11.04 -3.80
N GLY A 204 -19.11 10.23 -3.91
CA GLY A 204 -18.36 10.01 -5.16
C GLY A 204 -17.27 11.06 -5.35
N ALA A 205 -16.86 11.29 -6.59
CA ALA A 205 -15.83 12.30 -6.88
C ALA A 205 -16.39 13.73 -6.77
N ASP A 206 -15.61 14.62 -6.16
CA ASP A 206 -15.83 16.06 -6.21
C ASP A 206 -15.47 16.65 -7.60
N PRO A 207 -15.74 17.94 -7.89
CA PRO A 207 -15.51 18.52 -9.22
C PRO A 207 -14.06 18.49 -9.72
N TRP A 208 -13.08 18.20 -8.88
CA TRP A 208 -11.67 18.09 -9.27
C TRP A 208 -11.26 16.66 -9.64
N GLY A 209 -12.00 15.67 -9.12
CA GLY A 209 -11.88 14.25 -9.45
C GLY A 209 -11.54 13.34 -8.26
N ASP A 210 -11.60 13.83 -7.03
CA ASP A 210 -11.09 13.14 -5.83
C ASP A 210 -12.23 12.87 -4.83
N SER A 211 -12.06 11.93 -3.88
CA SER A 211 -13.20 11.43 -3.06
C SER A 211 -13.84 12.53 -2.20
N GLY A 212 -15.09 12.86 -2.50
CA GLY A 212 -15.91 13.84 -1.80
C GLY A 212 -16.64 13.21 -0.62
N PHE A 213 -16.52 13.81 0.56
CA PHE A 213 -17.24 13.38 1.77
C PHE A 213 -18.14 14.50 2.29
N SER A 214 -19.44 14.21 2.38
CA SER A 214 -20.39 15.05 3.13
C SER A 214 -20.39 14.63 4.59
N VAL A 215 -20.74 15.54 5.50
CA VAL A 215 -21.03 15.23 6.90
C VAL A 215 -22.53 15.01 7.01
N VAL A 216 -22.95 13.81 7.41
CA VAL A 216 -24.37 13.44 7.59
C VAL A 216 -24.85 13.84 8.98
N ALA A 217 -24.03 13.54 9.99
CA ALA A 217 -24.23 13.95 11.38
C ALA A 217 -22.87 14.23 12.02
N ALA A 218 -22.83 15.18 12.95
CA ALA A 218 -21.67 15.43 13.79
C ALA A 218 -22.13 15.80 15.22
N GLY A 219 -21.29 15.46 16.19
CA GLY A 219 -21.47 15.76 17.60
C GLY A 219 -20.16 15.55 18.34
N GLY A 220 -20.16 15.72 19.66
CA GLY A 220 -18.91 15.71 20.41
C GLY A 220 -19.07 16.21 21.84
N ALA A 221 -17.94 16.47 22.49
CA ALA A 221 -17.87 17.04 23.82
C ALA A 221 -16.60 17.91 23.97
N ASP A 222 -16.79 19.21 24.22
CA ASP A 222 -15.71 20.18 24.49
C ASP A 222 -14.98 19.91 25.83
N ASP A 223 -15.51 19.00 26.67
CA ASP A 223 -15.04 18.63 28.01
C ASP A 223 -14.59 17.15 28.11
N LEU A 224 -14.21 16.54 26.98
CA LEU A 224 -13.84 15.12 26.92
C LEU A 224 -12.64 14.88 25.98
N GLY A 225 -11.45 14.83 26.53
CA GLY A 225 -10.24 14.46 25.80
C GLY A 225 -9.11 13.96 26.69
N GLY A 226 -7.93 13.80 26.10
CA GLY A 226 -6.74 13.32 26.78
C GLY A 226 -6.29 14.15 28.00
N LEU A 227 -6.69 15.42 28.13
CA LEU A 227 -6.41 16.28 29.30
C LEU A 227 -7.38 16.02 30.46
N ASP A 228 -8.62 15.63 30.20
CA ASP A 228 -9.58 15.31 31.25
C ASP A 228 -9.27 13.91 31.83
N VAL A 229 -8.66 13.04 31.02
CA VAL A 229 -7.99 11.81 31.48
C VAL A 229 -6.72 12.12 32.30
N ASP A 230 -5.91 13.12 31.91
CA ASP A 230 -4.80 13.60 32.77
C ASP A 230 -5.33 14.09 34.12
N ALA A 231 -6.46 14.82 34.14
CA ALA A 231 -7.10 15.30 35.35
C ALA A 231 -7.64 14.16 36.24
N ALA A 232 -8.29 13.16 35.65
CA ALA A 232 -8.77 11.98 36.37
C ALA A 232 -7.60 11.14 36.94
N LEU A 233 -6.52 10.96 36.17
CA LEU A 233 -5.33 10.24 36.63
C LEU A 233 -4.57 11.01 37.72
N LEU A 234 -4.54 12.35 37.65
CA LEU A 234 -4.04 13.21 38.74
C LEU A 234 -4.87 13.05 40.01
N GLY A 235 -6.21 12.96 39.89
CA GLY A 235 -7.11 12.66 41.01
C GLY A 235 -6.75 11.32 41.67
N ARG A 236 -6.61 10.28 40.86
CA ARG A 236 -6.20 8.93 41.31
C ARG A 236 -4.79 8.91 41.94
N LEU A 237 -3.84 9.67 41.41
CA LEU A 237 -2.53 9.87 42.04
C LEU A 237 -2.64 10.60 43.38
N GLY A 238 -3.61 11.52 43.51
CA GLY A 238 -3.93 12.19 44.76
C GLY A 238 -4.41 11.24 45.86
N GLU A 239 -5.27 10.27 45.53
CA GLU A 239 -5.71 9.22 46.49
C GLU A 239 -4.54 8.43 47.07
N LEU A 240 -3.47 8.21 46.29
CA LEU A 240 -2.27 7.47 46.72
C LEU A 240 -1.27 8.31 47.54
N VAL A 241 -1.43 9.64 47.57
CA VAL A 241 -0.44 10.59 48.12
C VAL A 241 -0.99 11.47 49.24
N ALA A 242 -2.27 11.82 49.18
CA ALA A 242 -2.88 12.82 50.07
C ALA A 242 -2.88 12.39 51.54
N ASP A 243 -3.06 11.10 51.84
CA ASP A 243 -3.06 10.61 53.23
C ASP A 243 -1.67 10.66 53.87
N ALA A 244 -0.62 10.30 53.11
CA ALA A 244 0.77 10.33 53.58
C ALA A 244 1.36 11.75 53.60
N HIS A 245 0.96 12.60 52.65
CA HIS A 245 1.57 13.91 52.40
C HIS A 245 0.55 15.05 52.19
N PRO A 246 -0.46 15.22 53.06
CA PRO A 246 -1.63 16.10 52.80
C PRO A 246 -1.23 17.56 52.58
N GLN A 247 -0.27 18.06 53.36
CA GLN A 247 0.22 19.44 53.24
C GLN A 247 1.04 19.68 51.96
N ARG A 248 1.66 18.62 51.39
CA ARG A 248 2.39 18.73 50.13
C ARG A 248 1.44 18.64 48.95
N TRP A 249 0.54 17.65 48.94
CA TRP A 249 -0.49 17.50 47.90
C TRP A 249 -1.30 18.79 47.75
N ARG A 250 -1.79 19.36 48.86
CA ARG A 250 -2.55 20.62 48.87
C ARG A 250 -1.83 21.78 48.16
N ARG A 251 -0.50 21.91 48.32
CA ARG A 251 0.31 22.95 47.66
C ARG A 251 0.53 22.71 46.16
N LEU A 252 0.44 21.45 45.71
CA LEU A 252 0.60 21.08 44.31
C LEU A 252 -0.69 21.33 43.51
N VAL A 253 -1.87 21.03 44.09
CA VAL A 253 -3.16 21.40 43.45
C VAL A 253 -3.50 22.89 43.63
N HIS A 254 -3.11 23.53 44.74
CA HIS A 254 -3.35 24.95 45.01
C HIS A 254 -2.03 25.72 45.24
N PRO A 255 -1.31 26.10 44.17
CA PRO A 255 -0.04 26.82 44.28
C PRO A 255 -0.21 28.32 44.57
N GLU A 256 0.31 28.75 45.72
CA GLU A 256 0.29 30.16 46.18
C GLU A 256 1.58 30.94 45.81
N SER A 257 2.56 30.29 45.17
CA SER A 257 3.87 30.88 44.86
C SER A 257 4.43 30.39 43.52
N ALA A 258 5.33 31.17 42.90
CA ALA A 258 5.94 30.83 41.61
C ALA A 258 6.66 29.46 41.61
N THR A 259 7.25 29.05 42.74
CA THR A 259 7.80 27.68 42.88
C THR A 259 6.68 26.64 42.89
N GLY A 260 5.60 26.84 43.64
CA GLY A 260 4.44 25.95 43.61
C GLY A 260 3.81 25.82 42.21
N TRP A 261 3.76 26.91 41.43
CA TRP A 261 3.28 26.87 40.05
C TRP A 261 4.16 26.00 39.14
N ARG A 262 5.49 26.05 39.31
CA ARG A 262 6.42 25.17 38.58
C ARG A 262 6.28 23.71 39.00
N GLU A 263 6.20 23.45 40.30
CA GLU A 263 5.99 22.10 40.85
C GLU A 263 4.65 21.51 40.39
N ARG A 264 3.60 22.34 40.24
CA ARG A 264 2.33 21.93 39.63
C ARG A 264 2.51 21.61 38.14
N HIS A 265 3.23 22.42 37.37
CA HIS A 265 3.45 22.15 35.93
C HIS A 265 4.22 20.83 35.74
N GLU A 266 5.28 20.61 36.53
CA GLU A 266 6.04 19.36 36.54
C GLU A 266 5.17 18.14 36.86
N LEU A 267 4.30 18.24 37.88
CA LEU A 267 3.37 17.18 38.24
C LEU A 267 2.39 16.83 37.11
N TRP A 268 1.85 17.82 36.40
CA TRP A 268 0.94 17.59 35.27
C TRP A 268 1.65 16.95 34.06
N ASP A 269 2.89 17.37 33.76
CA ASP A 269 3.68 16.72 32.71
C ASP A 269 4.06 15.28 33.09
N ASN A 270 4.40 15.02 34.36
CA ASN A 270 4.69 13.67 34.85
C ASN A 270 3.45 12.76 34.80
N VAL A 271 2.25 13.26 35.11
CA VAL A 271 0.98 12.50 34.98
C VAL A 271 0.65 12.22 33.51
N ARG A 272 0.84 13.19 32.61
CA ARG A 272 0.64 12.98 31.16
C ARG A 272 1.60 11.92 30.61
N GLY A 273 2.88 12.02 30.96
CA GLY A 273 3.88 11.01 30.62
C GLY A 273 3.51 9.63 31.15
N ALA A 274 2.94 9.54 32.37
CA ALA A 274 2.43 8.28 32.91
C ALA A 274 1.27 7.71 32.10
N LYS A 275 0.25 8.49 31.74
CA LYS A 275 -0.87 8.08 30.86
C LYS A 275 -0.35 7.54 29.51
N GLU A 276 0.55 8.29 28.89
CA GLU A 276 1.12 7.95 27.58
C GLU A 276 2.00 6.69 27.65
N MET A 277 2.76 6.50 28.73
CA MET A 277 3.54 5.28 28.96
C MET A 277 2.65 4.07 29.30
N LEU A 278 1.62 4.23 30.13
CA LEU A 278 0.68 3.16 30.52
C LEU A 278 -0.17 2.62 29.35
N SER A 279 -0.29 3.39 28.28
CA SER A 279 -0.83 2.92 26.99
C SER A 279 0.04 1.83 26.34
N ARG A 280 1.32 1.71 26.73
CA ARG A 280 2.28 0.69 26.27
C ARG A 280 2.69 -0.30 27.36
N VAL A 281 3.09 0.17 28.55
CA VAL A 281 3.51 -0.66 29.70
C VAL A 281 2.39 -0.83 30.76
N THR A 282 2.55 -1.78 31.68
CA THR A 282 1.56 -2.09 32.72
C THR A 282 1.68 -1.27 34.01
N ALA A 283 2.84 -0.67 34.29
CA ALA A 283 3.08 0.18 35.45
C ALA A 283 4.17 1.24 35.17
N VAL A 284 4.06 2.41 35.81
CA VAL A 284 4.99 3.54 35.66
C VAL A 284 5.25 4.20 37.02
N PRO A 285 6.52 4.41 37.44
CA PRO A 285 6.85 5.22 38.61
C PRO A 285 6.72 6.72 38.28
N VAL A 286 5.86 7.43 38.99
CA VAL A 286 5.60 8.87 38.79
C VAL A 286 6.30 9.68 39.88
N VAL A 287 7.11 10.66 39.47
CA VAL A 287 7.74 11.61 40.40
C VAL A 287 6.71 12.66 40.81
N VAL A 288 6.39 12.74 42.10
CA VAL A 288 5.57 13.79 42.68
C VAL A 288 6.51 14.80 43.36
N PRO A 289 6.59 16.06 42.91
CA PRO A 289 7.60 16.99 43.41
C PRO A 289 7.57 17.15 44.93
N GLY A 290 8.72 16.99 45.59
CA GLY A 290 8.83 17.05 47.05
C GLY A 290 8.24 15.86 47.82
N VAL A 291 7.88 14.77 47.14
CA VAL A 291 7.75 13.43 47.73
C VAL A 291 9.03 12.67 47.41
N ALA A 292 9.65 12.01 48.39
CA ALA A 292 11.00 11.46 48.23
C ALA A 292 11.07 10.15 47.42
N ALA A 293 9.97 9.39 47.35
CA ALA A 293 9.85 8.16 46.58
C ALA A 293 8.88 8.36 45.41
N PRO A 294 9.19 7.84 44.20
CA PRO A 294 8.21 7.79 43.11
C PRO A 294 6.99 6.95 43.48
N VAL A 295 5.82 7.35 42.99
CA VAL A 295 4.54 6.69 43.22
C VAL A 295 4.16 5.89 41.98
N THR A 296 4.02 4.57 42.10
CA THR A 296 3.67 3.72 40.97
C THR A 296 2.18 3.86 40.62
N LEU A 297 1.89 4.24 39.37
CA LEU A 297 0.56 4.09 38.77
C LEU A 297 0.55 2.84 37.87
N THR A 298 -0.55 2.09 37.87
CA THR A 298 -0.75 0.91 37.03
C THR A 298 -1.67 1.20 35.85
N ARG A 299 -1.70 0.32 34.84
CA ARG A 299 -2.65 0.40 33.73
C ARG A 299 -4.09 0.35 34.26
N ASP A 300 -4.35 -0.47 35.28
CA ASP A 300 -5.64 -0.53 35.94
C ASP A 300 -6.03 0.80 36.62
N ASP A 301 -5.07 1.59 37.13
CA ASP A 301 -5.35 2.93 37.66
C ASP A 301 -5.75 3.90 36.55
N LEU A 302 -5.10 3.82 35.39
CA LEU A 302 -5.50 4.57 34.19
C LEU A 302 -6.88 4.12 33.68
N GLU A 303 -7.13 2.82 33.55
CA GLU A 303 -8.42 2.33 33.07
C GLU A 303 -9.55 2.65 34.05
N ARG A 304 -9.34 2.54 35.37
CA ARG A 304 -10.31 2.99 36.39
C ARG A 304 -10.60 4.50 36.29
N ALA A 305 -9.58 5.33 36.12
CA ALA A 305 -9.73 6.78 35.99
C ALA A 305 -10.41 7.19 34.66
N ALA A 306 -10.11 6.49 33.56
CA ALA A 306 -10.62 6.79 32.23
C ALA A 306 -12.02 6.22 31.96
N ALA A 307 -12.42 5.11 32.59
CA ALA A 307 -13.66 4.40 32.27
C ALA A 307 -14.93 5.29 32.20
N PRO A 308 -15.20 6.22 33.14
CA PRO A 308 -16.39 7.07 33.07
C PRO A 308 -16.37 8.05 31.90
N LEU A 309 -15.17 8.53 31.53
CA LEU A 309 -14.97 9.44 30.40
C LEU A 309 -15.12 8.69 29.07
N LEU A 310 -14.52 7.50 28.95
CA LEU A 310 -14.61 6.70 27.74
C LEU A 310 -16.02 6.11 27.53
N ALA A 311 -16.75 5.76 28.60
CA ALA A 311 -18.16 5.39 28.50
C ALA A 311 -19.01 6.55 27.95
N ARG A 312 -18.78 7.80 28.38
CA ARG A 312 -19.42 9.00 27.80
C ARG A 312 -19.06 9.17 26.33
N ALA A 313 -17.81 8.92 25.95
CA ALA A 313 -17.37 9.01 24.55
C ALA A 313 -18.07 7.99 23.64
N VAL A 314 -18.23 6.75 24.10
CA VAL A 314 -18.95 5.70 23.35
C VAL A 314 -20.45 6.03 23.24
N ALA A 315 -21.07 6.58 24.28
CA ALA A 315 -22.47 7.03 24.24
C ALA A 315 -22.68 8.13 23.17
N VAL A 316 -21.86 9.18 23.19
CA VAL A 316 -21.87 10.25 22.16
C VAL A 316 -21.64 9.66 20.76
N THR A 317 -20.78 8.66 20.61
CA THR A 317 -20.56 7.98 19.32
C THR A 317 -21.83 7.27 18.84
N ARG A 318 -22.50 6.53 19.72
CA ARG A 318 -23.77 5.84 19.43
C ARG A 318 -24.88 6.84 19.06
N GLU A 319 -24.94 7.98 19.75
CA GLU A 319 -25.90 9.06 19.49
C GLU A 319 -25.68 9.73 18.12
N VAL A 320 -24.44 10.02 17.73
CA VAL A 320 -24.12 10.62 16.42
C VAL A 320 -24.39 9.63 15.26
N ILE A 321 -24.15 8.34 15.47
CA ILE A 321 -24.51 7.30 14.49
C ILE A 321 -26.03 7.19 14.33
N ALA A 322 -26.79 7.17 15.43
CA ALA A 322 -28.24 7.16 15.40
C ALA A 322 -28.82 8.45 14.76
N ALA A 323 -28.20 9.61 15.00
CA ALA A 323 -28.58 10.88 14.38
C ALA A 323 -28.35 10.91 12.86
N ALA A 324 -27.43 10.09 12.33
CA ALA A 324 -27.26 9.87 10.89
C ALA A 324 -28.33 8.94 10.28
N GLY A 325 -29.21 8.36 11.10
CA GLY A 325 -30.23 7.40 10.69
C GLY A 325 -29.71 5.97 10.50
N LEU A 326 -28.64 5.59 11.20
CA LEU A 326 -27.93 4.31 11.03
C LEU A 326 -27.88 3.49 12.32
N ASP A 327 -27.84 2.17 12.18
CA ASP A 327 -27.23 1.27 13.16
C ASP A 327 -25.70 1.22 12.93
N PRO A 328 -24.85 1.12 13.98
CA PRO A 328 -23.39 1.04 13.81
C PRO A 328 -22.91 -0.03 12.83
N ARG A 329 -23.60 -1.17 12.71
CA ARG A 329 -23.24 -2.27 11.78
C ARG A 329 -23.42 -1.90 10.31
N GLN A 330 -24.07 -0.77 9.99
CA GLN A 330 -24.24 -0.25 8.64
C GLN A 330 -23.09 0.66 8.18
N LEU A 331 -22.13 0.96 9.07
CA LEU A 331 -20.92 1.71 8.72
C LEU A 331 -19.94 0.83 7.94
N ALA A 332 -19.43 1.35 6.83
CA ALA A 332 -18.33 0.75 6.09
C ALA A 332 -16.98 0.83 6.84
N GLY A 333 -16.92 1.60 7.94
CA GLY A 333 -15.77 1.69 8.82
C GLY A 333 -15.99 2.65 9.99
N LEU A 334 -15.33 2.37 11.11
CA LEU A 334 -15.13 3.28 12.24
C LEU A 334 -13.63 3.59 12.33
N PHE A 335 -13.27 4.87 12.31
CA PHE A 335 -11.91 5.35 12.14
C PHE A 335 -11.45 6.13 13.37
N LEU A 336 -10.31 5.75 13.96
CA LEU A 336 -9.77 6.41 15.16
C LEU A 336 -8.71 7.46 14.79
N VAL A 337 -8.87 8.66 15.33
CA VAL A 337 -8.02 9.84 15.10
C VAL A 337 -7.74 10.53 16.44
N GLY A 338 -6.64 11.29 16.54
CA GLY A 338 -6.26 12.00 17.74
C GLY A 338 -5.47 11.13 18.74
N GLY A 339 -4.43 11.71 19.33
CA GLY A 339 -3.42 10.97 20.10
C GLY A 339 -3.91 10.25 21.35
N ALA A 340 -5.09 10.59 21.90
CA ALA A 340 -5.64 9.88 23.06
C ALA A 340 -6.32 8.54 22.68
N THR A 341 -6.60 8.30 21.39
CA THR A 341 -7.05 6.97 20.90
C THR A 341 -5.99 5.87 21.05
N ARG A 342 -4.72 6.26 21.28
CA ARG A 342 -3.61 5.32 21.59
C ARG A 342 -3.81 4.51 22.86
N MET A 343 -4.73 4.91 23.76
CA MET A 343 -5.08 4.12 24.93
C MET A 343 -5.89 2.87 24.51
N PRO A 344 -5.40 1.63 24.71
CA PRO A 344 -6.05 0.42 24.17
C PRO A 344 -7.50 0.22 24.62
N MET A 345 -7.88 0.77 25.78
CA MET A 345 -9.25 0.77 26.28
C MET A 345 -10.25 1.47 25.34
N VAL A 346 -9.83 2.49 24.58
CA VAL A 346 -10.69 3.26 23.67
C VAL A 346 -11.24 2.36 22.56
N ALA A 347 -10.34 1.69 21.81
CA ALA A 347 -10.73 0.76 20.75
C ALA A 347 -11.50 -0.44 21.31
N ARG A 348 -11.12 -0.97 22.47
CA ARG A 348 -11.80 -2.09 23.14
C ARG A 348 -13.25 -1.76 23.52
N LEU A 349 -13.49 -0.58 24.10
CA LEU A 349 -14.85 -0.16 24.50
C LEU A 349 -15.72 0.14 23.27
N LEU A 350 -15.20 0.87 22.28
CA LEU A 350 -15.92 1.13 21.03
C LEU A 350 -16.31 -0.18 20.32
N HIS A 351 -15.40 -1.16 20.27
CA HIS A 351 -15.70 -2.45 19.66
C HIS A 351 -16.78 -3.23 20.42
N ALA A 352 -16.63 -3.37 21.75
CA ALA A 352 -17.56 -4.13 22.57
C ALA A 352 -19.00 -3.55 22.57
N GLU A 353 -19.13 -2.23 22.51
CA GLU A 353 -20.41 -1.52 22.59
C GLU A 353 -21.10 -1.31 21.23
N LEU A 354 -20.32 -1.09 20.16
CA LEU A 354 -20.87 -0.79 18.83
C LEU A 354 -20.88 -2.02 17.90
N GLY A 355 -20.11 -3.06 18.21
CA GLY A 355 -19.97 -4.26 17.36
C GLY A 355 -19.17 -4.05 16.07
N VAL A 356 -18.61 -2.86 15.86
CA VAL A 356 -17.76 -2.50 14.72
C VAL A 356 -16.29 -2.58 15.15
N ALA A 357 -15.40 -3.15 14.33
CA ALA A 357 -13.96 -3.11 14.60
C ALA A 357 -13.39 -1.71 14.26
N PRO A 358 -12.86 -0.93 15.23
CA PRO A 358 -12.29 0.37 14.94
C PRO A 358 -10.94 0.24 14.24
N THR A 359 -10.71 0.99 13.17
CA THR A 359 -9.41 1.04 12.49
C THR A 359 -8.49 1.95 13.29
N VAL A 360 -7.52 1.36 13.98
CA VAL A 360 -6.46 2.05 14.73
C VAL A 360 -5.30 2.36 13.79
N LEU A 361 -4.69 3.55 13.95
CA LEU A 361 -3.52 3.97 13.19
C LEU A 361 -2.28 4.05 14.10
N GLU A 362 -1.10 3.83 13.52
CA GLU A 362 0.18 3.90 14.25
C GLU A 362 0.49 5.33 14.71
N GLN A 363 0.11 6.33 13.90
CA GLN A 363 0.35 7.75 14.12
C GLN A 363 -0.95 8.54 13.89
N PRO A 364 -1.96 8.42 14.79
CA PRO A 364 -3.28 9.05 14.65
C PRO A 364 -3.26 10.59 14.70
N GLU A 365 -2.08 11.20 14.85
CA GLU A 365 -1.84 12.64 14.78
C GLU A 365 -1.54 13.17 13.36
N LEU A 366 -1.10 12.32 12.41
CA LEU A 366 -0.84 12.71 11.01
C LEU A 366 -2.08 12.76 10.07
N PRO A 367 -3.08 11.86 10.17
CA PRO A 367 -4.14 11.69 9.17
C PRO A 367 -4.91 12.94 8.78
N VAL A 368 -5.13 13.85 9.74
CA VAL A 368 -5.86 15.10 9.50
C VAL A 368 -5.04 16.04 8.63
N ALA A 369 -3.75 16.23 8.92
CA ALA A 369 -2.85 17.08 8.15
C ALA A 369 -2.49 16.48 6.78
N GLU A 370 -2.28 15.16 6.68
CA GLU A 370 -2.03 14.49 5.39
C GLU A 370 -3.29 14.43 4.53
N GLY A 371 -4.44 14.09 5.13
CA GLY A 371 -5.74 14.12 4.48
C GLY A 371 -6.13 15.51 3.99
N ALA A 372 -5.76 16.58 4.69
CA ALA A 372 -6.02 17.95 4.26
C ALA A 372 -5.33 18.32 2.94
N LEU A 373 -4.15 17.77 2.64
CA LEU A 373 -3.43 18.02 1.39
C LEU A 373 -4.18 17.54 0.14
N THR A 374 -5.12 16.59 0.29
CA THR A 374 -5.98 16.14 -0.82
C THR A 374 -6.91 17.23 -1.33
N ASP A 375 -7.22 18.27 -0.53
CA ASP A 375 -8.08 19.40 -0.93
C ASP A 375 -7.39 20.40 -1.88
N LEU A 376 -6.11 20.19 -2.14
CA LEU A 376 -5.30 20.90 -3.12
C LEU A 376 -4.73 19.88 -4.11
N PRO A 377 -5.44 19.50 -5.20
CA PRO A 377 -4.92 18.56 -6.18
C PRO A 377 -3.63 19.09 -6.83
N LEU A 378 -2.76 18.18 -7.28
CA LEU A 378 -1.55 18.56 -8.01
C LEU A 378 -1.91 19.22 -9.36
N PRO A 379 -1.19 20.27 -9.80
CA PRO A 379 -1.40 20.86 -11.12
C PRO A 379 -1.23 19.81 -12.22
N ARG A 380 -2.25 19.69 -13.11
CA ARG A 380 -2.14 18.88 -14.33
C ARG A 380 -1.08 19.51 -15.23
N GLY A 381 0.11 18.91 -15.25
CA GLY A 381 1.33 19.54 -15.77
C GLY A 381 1.18 20.10 -17.18
N SER A 382 1.40 21.41 -17.33
CA SER A 382 1.36 22.05 -18.64
C SER A 382 2.49 21.53 -19.52
N ARG A 383 2.13 20.92 -20.67
CA ARG A 383 3.11 20.29 -21.56
C ARG A 383 4.15 21.31 -21.99
N PRO A 384 5.47 21.05 -21.86
CA PRO A 384 6.50 21.95 -22.37
C PRO A 384 6.25 22.27 -23.85
N VAL A 385 6.13 23.56 -24.17
CA VAL A 385 6.10 24.01 -25.56
C VAL A 385 7.49 23.75 -26.12
N ALA A 386 7.61 22.71 -26.94
CA ALA A 386 8.87 22.36 -27.59
C ALA A 386 9.43 23.58 -28.31
N ALA A 387 10.64 23.99 -27.92
CA ALA A 387 11.30 25.15 -28.51
C ALA A 387 11.42 24.93 -30.02
N ALA A 388 10.86 25.86 -30.81
CA ALA A 388 10.81 25.71 -32.26
C ALA A 388 12.24 25.67 -32.83
N GLY A 389 12.58 24.57 -33.50
CA GLY A 389 13.83 24.46 -34.26
C GLY A 389 13.88 25.52 -35.38
N PRO A 390 15.08 25.90 -35.85
CA PRO A 390 15.24 26.96 -36.83
C PRO A 390 14.48 26.64 -38.13
N ALA A 391 13.73 27.62 -38.62
CA ALA A 391 12.81 27.44 -39.74
C ALA A 391 13.55 27.13 -41.05
N ALA A 392 13.07 26.11 -41.77
CA ALA A 392 13.48 25.85 -43.15
C ALA A 392 12.87 26.89 -44.11
N ALA A 393 13.61 27.23 -45.17
CA ALA A 393 13.19 28.22 -46.17
C ALA A 393 12.04 27.70 -47.06
N PRO A 394 11.15 28.59 -47.57
CA PRO A 394 9.93 28.18 -48.27
C PRO A 394 10.15 27.77 -49.74
N GLY A 395 9.35 26.82 -50.23
CA GLY A 395 9.46 26.29 -51.59
C GLY A 395 8.13 25.92 -52.26
N ALA A 396 7.48 26.90 -52.88
CA ALA A 396 6.38 26.81 -53.86
C ALA A 396 5.02 26.20 -53.41
N PRO A 397 3.89 26.59 -54.05
CA PRO A 397 2.54 26.18 -53.64
C PRO A 397 2.01 24.93 -54.38
N ALA A 398 1.16 24.16 -53.70
CA ALA A 398 0.32 23.12 -54.31
C ALA A 398 -1.03 23.68 -54.79
N ALA A 399 -1.57 23.12 -55.88
CA ALA A 399 -2.85 23.50 -56.48
C ALA A 399 -4.06 22.91 -55.70
N PRO A 400 -5.27 23.51 -55.81
CA PRO A 400 -6.44 23.07 -55.05
C PRO A 400 -7.03 21.74 -55.56
N ALA A 401 -7.67 21.00 -54.65
CA ALA A 401 -8.38 19.75 -54.94
C ALA A 401 -9.75 20.00 -55.62
N PRO A 402 -10.27 19.06 -56.43
CA PRO A 402 -11.54 19.22 -57.14
C PRO A 402 -12.77 19.02 -56.22
N HIS A 403 -13.86 19.72 -56.54
CA HIS A 403 -15.14 19.60 -55.84
C HIS A 403 -15.94 18.35 -56.27
N PRO A 404 -16.68 17.69 -55.36
CA PRO A 404 -17.83 16.86 -55.73
C PRO A 404 -19.03 17.76 -56.11
N ALA A 405 -19.97 17.23 -56.91
CA ALA A 405 -21.04 18.02 -57.53
C ALA A 405 -22.44 17.75 -56.97
N GLY A 406 -23.24 18.81 -56.86
CA GLY A 406 -24.67 18.82 -57.25
C GLY A 406 -25.72 18.30 -56.25
N SER A 407 -26.42 19.23 -55.61
CA SER A 407 -27.89 19.18 -55.45
C SER A 407 -28.42 20.61 -55.27
N ASP A 408 -29.45 21.01 -56.02
CA ASP A 408 -29.91 22.41 -56.06
C ASP A 408 -30.94 22.76 -54.95
N PRO A 409 -30.94 24.01 -54.45
CA PRO A 409 -32.01 24.54 -53.60
C PRO A 409 -33.14 25.19 -54.43
N VAL A 410 -34.39 25.07 -53.96
CA VAL A 410 -35.57 25.75 -54.54
C VAL A 410 -36.19 26.69 -53.47
N PRO A 411 -36.67 27.91 -53.81
CA PRO A 411 -36.59 29.04 -52.87
C PRO A 411 -37.93 29.74 -52.55
N GLN A 412 -37.83 30.93 -51.91
CA GLN A 412 -38.82 32.00 -51.66
C GLN A 412 -39.29 32.13 -50.18
N ALA A 413 -39.39 33.32 -49.57
CA ALA A 413 -39.06 34.69 -50.02
C ALA A 413 -38.84 35.68 -48.83
N ALA A 414 -38.61 36.96 -49.17
CA ALA A 414 -38.65 38.19 -48.33
C ALA A 414 -37.36 38.68 -47.62
N VAL A 415 -36.66 39.59 -48.32
CA VAL A 415 -35.83 40.70 -47.80
C VAL A 415 -36.74 41.97 -47.81
N PRO A 416 -36.41 43.18 -47.25
CA PRO A 416 -35.14 43.65 -46.68
C PRO A 416 -35.16 44.59 -45.44
N ARG A 417 -33.98 44.83 -44.81
CA ARG A 417 -33.31 46.17 -44.68
C ARG A 417 -32.12 46.21 -43.70
N GLN A 418 -30.95 46.59 -44.22
CA GLN A 418 -29.95 47.47 -43.56
C GLN A 418 -30.14 48.92 -44.15
N PRO A 419 -29.29 49.96 -43.95
CA PRO A 419 -28.05 50.09 -43.14
C PRO A 419 -27.94 51.41 -42.31
N GLY A 420 -26.79 51.60 -41.65
CA GLY A 420 -26.24 52.90 -41.22
C GLY A 420 -25.21 52.74 -40.08
N SER A 421 -23.87 52.89 -40.20
CA SER A 421 -22.96 53.86 -40.87
C SER A 421 -22.52 55.03 -39.97
N GLY A 422 -21.23 55.11 -39.60
CA GLY A 422 -20.71 56.16 -38.69
C GLY A 422 -19.23 56.03 -38.30
N ASP A 423 -18.32 56.10 -39.27
CA ASP A 423 -16.84 56.19 -39.15
C ASP A 423 -16.41 57.69 -39.02
N PRO A 424 -15.11 58.13 -38.93
CA PRO A 424 -13.83 57.41 -38.75
C PRO A 424 -12.75 58.10 -37.85
N ALA A 425 -11.57 57.45 -37.77
CA ALA A 425 -10.20 58.03 -37.66
C ALA A 425 -9.65 58.50 -36.28
N ARG A 426 -8.33 58.60 -36.02
CA ARG A 426 -7.16 58.55 -36.95
C ARG A 426 -5.80 58.12 -36.33
N ALA A 427 -5.08 57.25 -37.05
CA ALA A 427 -3.60 57.09 -37.17
C ALA A 427 -2.69 56.61 -36.01
N ALA A 428 -1.55 56.01 -36.42
CA ALA A 428 -0.40 55.52 -35.64
C ALA A 428 0.87 55.55 -36.54
N HIS A 429 2.11 55.43 -36.03
CA HIS A 429 3.34 55.11 -36.81
C HIS A 429 4.50 54.52 -35.94
N VAL A 430 5.59 54.02 -36.57
CA VAL A 430 6.41 52.88 -36.04
C VAL A 430 7.99 53.10 -36.00
N PRO A 431 8.98 52.24 -36.44
CA PRO A 431 10.29 51.97 -35.76
C PRO A 431 11.57 52.44 -36.56
N PRO A 432 12.85 51.92 -36.50
CA PRO A 432 13.50 50.82 -35.71
C PRO A 432 15.02 50.91 -35.25
N ALA A 433 15.39 50.06 -34.27
CA ALA A 433 16.57 49.14 -34.14
C ALA A 433 18.10 49.50 -34.21
N SER A 434 18.89 48.83 -33.32
CA SER A 434 20.23 48.16 -33.55
C SER A 434 21.56 48.97 -33.72
N PRO A 435 22.80 48.38 -33.70
CA PRO A 435 23.35 47.12 -33.10
C PRO A 435 24.81 47.16 -32.46
N GLY A 436 25.27 46.05 -31.82
CA GLY A 436 26.71 45.65 -31.64
C GLY A 436 27.45 46.04 -30.33
N SER A 437 28.62 45.49 -29.91
CA SER A 437 29.39 44.25 -30.27
C SER A 437 30.58 43.97 -29.27
N ALA A 438 31.12 42.73 -29.25
CA ALA A 438 32.46 42.28 -28.75
C ALA A 438 32.81 42.17 -27.22
N ALA A 439 33.91 41.44 -26.91
CA ALA A 439 34.51 41.09 -25.59
C ALA A 439 35.97 40.55 -25.77
N PRO A 440 36.77 40.10 -24.76
CA PRO A 440 36.74 40.26 -23.28
C PRO A 440 37.96 41.14 -22.83
N PRO A 441 39.03 40.81 -22.03
CA PRO A 441 39.48 39.66 -21.16
C PRO A 441 39.76 40.06 -19.67
N GLY A 442 40.68 39.36 -18.96
CA GLY A 442 41.27 39.71 -17.63
C GLY A 442 42.83 39.76 -17.66
N PRO A 443 43.62 39.54 -16.56
CA PRO A 443 43.25 39.06 -15.21
C PRO A 443 43.99 39.70 -13.97
N ALA A 444 43.61 39.25 -12.76
CA ALA A 444 44.43 38.99 -11.54
C ALA A 444 45.10 40.10 -10.65
N ASN A 445 44.98 39.85 -9.33
CA ASN A 445 45.95 40.05 -8.22
C ASN A 445 46.13 41.38 -7.41
N ALA A 446 45.86 41.23 -6.10
CA ALA A 446 46.73 41.52 -4.93
C ALA A 446 46.53 42.75 -4.01
N ALA A 447 46.61 42.42 -2.70
CA ALA A 447 47.07 43.21 -1.53
C ALA A 447 46.16 44.30 -0.90
N ALA A 448 46.33 44.45 0.43
CA ALA A 448 45.71 45.44 1.32
C ALA A 448 46.74 46.51 1.76
N PRO A 449 46.35 47.50 2.61
CA PRO A 449 46.52 47.29 4.06
C PRO A 449 45.46 47.97 4.97
N ALA A 450 45.55 47.69 6.28
CA ALA A 450 44.96 48.47 7.38
C ALA A 450 45.96 49.60 7.82
N PRO A 451 45.90 50.32 8.99
CA PRO A 451 45.22 50.02 10.28
C PRO A 451 44.58 51.21 11.04
N THR A 452 43.93 50.93 12.18
CA THR A 452 44.14 51.62 13.49
C THR A 452 43.38 50.90 14.62
N ALA A 453 43.70 51.21 15.90
CA ALA A 453 43.16 50.56 17.11
C ALA A 453 43.18 51.57 18.30
N VAL A 454 42.64 51.21 19.49
CA VAL A 454 43.16 51.62 20.84
C VAL A 454 42.37 51.04 22.04
N ALA A 455 43.12 50.52 23.04
CA ALA A 455 42.91 50.37 24.50
C ALA A 455 41.75 49.58 25.18
N GLY A 456 42.10 48.96 26.33
CA GLY A 456 41.24 48.52 27.46
C GLY A 456 41.32 49.52 28.65
N PRO A 457 41.42 49.12 29.96
CA PRO A 457 41.98 47.87 30.51
C PRO A 457 41.28 47.24 31.78
N GLU A 458 41.86 46.15 32.32
CA GLU A 458 41.90 45.66 33.75
C GLU A 458 40.60 45.46 34.59
N GLY A 459 40.51 44.57 35.60
CA GLY A 459 41.41 43.52 36.13
C GLY A 459 41.12 43.16 37.62
N ILE A 460 41.41 41.92 38.09
CA ILE A 460 41.70 41.44 39.50
C ILE A 460 41.27 39.96 39.74
N THR A 461 42.11 39.19 40.47
CA THR A 461 41.81 37.87 41.09
C THR A 461 42.51 37.75 42.47
N PRO A 462 42.14 36.75 43.31
CA PRO A 462 42.92 35.50 43.47
C PRO A 462 41.98 34.25 43.56
N ALA A 463 42.27 33.05 44.08
CA ALA A 463 43.38 32.45 44.85
C ALA A 463 43.50 30.91 44.63
N LEU A 464 44.49 30.27 45.25
CA LEU A 464 44.84 28.81 45.26
C LEU A 464 45.69 28.51 46.54
N PRO A 465 46.33 27.32 46.82
CA PRO A 465 46.69 26.12 46.01
C PRO A 465 46.09 24.80 46.61
N ALA A 466 46.57 23.55 46.45
CA ALA A 466 47.79 22.88 45.91
C ALA A 466 47.46 21.39 45.54
N GLY A 467 48.30 20.61 44.84
CA GLY A 467 49.54 20.95 44.11
C GLY A 467 50.34 19.73 43.59
N SER A 468 51.31 20.00 42.70
CA SER A 468 52.52 19.20 42.37
C SER A 468 52.42 17.86 41.60
N ALA A 469 52.42 17.93 40.24
CA ALA A 469 53.49 17.54 39.29
C ALA A 469 54.30 16.20 39.44
N PRO A 470 54.95 15.61 38.38
CA PRO A 470 55.33 16.24 37.09
C PRO A 470 55.24 15.42 35.76
N THR A 471 55.26 16.17 34.63
CA THR A 471 55.81 15.92 33.26
C THR A 471 55.89 14.53 32.58
N VAL A 472 55.26 14.42 31.39
CA VAL A 472 55.84 14.23 30.01
C VAL A 472 56.90 13.10 29.82
N VAL A 473 56.81 12.17 28.84
CA VAL A 473 56.72 12.35 27.35
C VAL A 473 55.86 11.28 26.62
N GLU A 474 55.73 11.42 25.29
CA GLU A 474 55.42 10.44 24.21
C GLU A 474 54.49 9.22 24.44
N ASP A 475 53.53 9.04 23.51
CA ASP A 475 52.89 7.73 23.26
C ASP A 475 52.72 7.50 21.75
N THR A 476 53.15 6.32 21.29
CA THR A 476 52.87 5.79 19.95
C THR A 476 52.59 4.30 19.99
N ALA A 477 51.39 3.94 19.52
CA ALA A 477 50.99 2.67 18.93
C ALA A 477 50.54 1.48 19.82
N THR A 478 49.68 0.67 19.19
CA THR A 478 49.38 -0.75 19.42
C THR A 478 48.17 -1.09 20.30
N ALA A 479 47.31 -1.97 19.78
CA ALA A 479 46.20 -2.61 20.50
C ALA A 479 46.55 -4.08 20.85
N PRO A 480 46.03 -4.66 21.95
CA PRO A 480 46.48 -5.95 22.47
C PRO A 480 45.87 -7.18 21.76
N THR A 481 46.80 -7.95 21.18
CA THR A 481 46.79 -9.27 20.53
C THR A 481 46.03 -10.42 21.24
N VAL A 482 45.58 -11.42 20.46
CA VAL A 482 45.07 -12.73 20.88
C VAL A 482 46.18 -13.82 20.82
N PRO A 483 46.29 -14.75 21.79
CA PRO A 483 47.32 -15.80 21.76
C PRO A 483 46.96 -17.03 20.89
N ALA A 484 47.96 -17.57 20.19
CA ALA A 484 48.00 -18.91 19.54
C ALA A 484 48.91 -19.85 20.40
N PRO A 485 49.61 -20.94 19.95
CA PRO A 485 49.87 -21.55 18.62
C PRO A 485 49.62 -23.11 18.67
N PRO A 486 50.34 -24.06 17.99
CA PRO A 486 51.23 -24.05 16.79
C PRO A 486 50.76 -25.05 15.67
N GLY A 487 51.40 -25.20 14.50
CA GLY A 487 52.65 -24.62 13.95
C GLY A 487 52.88 -24.92 12.44
N SER A 488 54.01 -24.43 11.92
CA SER A 488 54.38 -24.28 10.47
C SER A 488 55.23 -25.48 9.93
N PRO A 489 55.70 -25.59 8.64
CA PRO A 489 55.86 -24.50 7.63
C PRO A 489 55.76 -24.77 6.08
N LEU A 490 55.41 -23.67 5.37
CA LEU A 490 55.95 -23.16 4.08
C LEU A 490 55.76 -23.85 2.70
N VAL A 491 55.80 -22.97 1.67
CA VAL A 491 55.97 -23.16 0.20
C VAL A 491 54.68 -23.30 -0.65
N ALA A 492 54.71 -22.69 -1.85
CA ALA A 492 53.66 -22.61 -2.88
C ALA A 492 54.36 -22.42 -4.27
N PRO A 493 53.67 -22.32 -5.44
CA PRO A 493 52.23 -22.48 -5.73
C PRO A 493 51.87 -23.36 -6.97
N SER A 494 50.62 -23.86 -7.03
CA SER A 494 49.85 -24.25 -8.25
C SER A 494 50.38 -25.41 -9.14
N PRO A 495 49.59 -25.96 -10.10
CA PRO A 495 48.14 -25.82 -10.38
C PRO A 495 47.35 -27.14 -10.15
N PRO A 496 45.99 -27.14 -10.24
CA PRO A 496 45.18 -28.34 -9.99
C PRO A 496 45.00 -29.25 -11.23
N GLY A 497 44.89 -30.56 -10.97
CA GLY A 497 44.43 -31.58 -11.93
C GLY A 497 43.49 -32.58 -11.25
N SER A 498 42.51 -33.10 -11.99
CA SER A 498 41.41 -33.94 -11.48
C SER A 498 41.45 -35.37 -12.12
N PRO A 499 40.54 -36.33 -11.85
CA PRO A 499 40.97 -37.51 -11.07
C PRO A 499 40.58 -38.91 -11.63
N VAL A 500 41.37 -39.94 -11.33
CA VAL A 500 41.09 -41.38 -11.54
C VAL A 500 42.07 -42.23 -10.69
N ALA A 501 41.87 -43.51 -10.33
CA ALA A 501 40.77 -44.49 -10.44
C ALA A 501 40.87 -45.45 -9.20
N ALA A 502 40.08 -46.51 -8.96
CA ALA A 502 39.00 -47.23 -9.67
C ALA A 502 37.93 -47.64 -8.62
N GLY A 503 37.20 -48.77 -8.60
CA GLY A 503 37.07 -50.01 -9.41
C GLY A 503 36.42 -51.12 -8.56
N PRO A 504 35.86 -52.23 -9.11
CA PRO A 504 35.82 -52.72 -10.50
C PRO A 504 34.38 -52.75 -11.11
N GLY A 505 34.13 -53.14 -12.36
CA GLY A 505 35.04 -53.40 -13.50
C GLY A 505 34.51 -54.45 -14.52
N GLY A 506 34.74 -54.21 -15.82
CA GLY A 506 34.57 -55.19 -16.92
C GLY A 506 33.49 -54.85 -17.97
N TRP A 507 33.62 -55.13 -19.29
CA TRP A 507 34.71 -55.65 -20.14
C TRP A 507 34.74 -54.81 -21.47
N GLY A 508 35.89 -54.69 -22.16
CA GLY A 508 36.06 -53.91 -23.42
C GLY A 508 36.15 -54.77 -24.70
N PRO A 509 36.84 -54.36 -25.81
CA PRO A 509 37.59 -53.10 -26.14
C PRO A 509 36.76 -52.15 -27.06
N GLY A 510 37.23 -51.09 -27.75
CA GLY A 510 38.55 -50.45 -28.00
C GLY A 510 39.00 -50.56 -29.50
N GLY A 511 39.64 -49.59 -30.18
CA GLY A 511 40.17 -48.27 -29.79
C GLY A 511 40.98 -47.57 -30.93
N SER A 512 41.69 -46.45 -30.63
CA SER A 512 42.65 -45.67 -31.49
C SER A 512 42.10 -44.90 -32.73
N THR A 513 42.57 -43.70 -33.15
CA THR A 513 43.58 -42.73 -32.62
C THR A 513 43.37 -41.30 -33.17
N HIS A 514 43.94 -40.29 -32.49
CA HIS A 514 44.11 -38.85 -32.86
C HIS A 514 45.26 -38.63 -33.90
N PRO A 515 45.69 -37.40 -34.35
CA PRO A 515 45.37 -36.02 -33.86
C PRO A 515 45.16 -34.88 -34.93
N ASP A 516 44.83 -33.69 -34.40
CA ASP A 516 45.17 -32.29 -34.83
C ASP A 516 44.86 -31.70 -36.23
N GLY A 517 44.62 -30.37 -36.23
CA GLY A 517 44.60 -29.49 -37.41
C GLY A 517 43.58 -28.34 -37.31
N ALA A 518 44.03 -27.08 -37.26
CA ALA A 518 43.16 -25.92 -36.97
C ALA A 518 42.96 -24.95 -38.17
N ALA A 519 41.85 -24.21 -38.09
CA ALA A 519 41.52 -22.95 -38.78
C ALA A 519 41.37 -22.95 -40.32
N GLY A 520 40.18 -22.54 -40.82
CA GLY A 520 40.04 -22.09 -42.21
C GLY A 520 38.61 -21.82 -42.74
N VAL A 521 38.50 -20.70 -43.47
CA VAL A 521 37.68 -20.50 -44.68
C VAL A 521 36.16 -20.23 -44.55
N ARG A 522 35.68 -19.25 -45.34
CA ARG A 522 34.26 -18.94 -45.61
C ARG A 522 33.77 -19.70 -46.86
N ARG A 523 32.45 -19.97 -46.89
CA ARG A 523 31.58 -20.33 -48.04
C ARG A 523 31.91 -19.63 -49.39
N PRO A 524 31.37 -20.06 -50.57
CA PRO A 524 30.56 -21.27 -50.90
C PRO A 524 31.00 -22.02 -52.19
N GLY A 525 30.29 -23.10 -52.58
CA GLY A 525 30.20 -23.56 -53.99
C GLY A 525 30.12 -25.09 -54.19
N SER A 526 29.09 -25.56 -54.90
CA SER A 526 28.95 -26.97 -55.37
C SER A 526 29.36 -27.09 -56.85
N PRO A 527 29.79 -28.26 -57.38
CA PRO A 527 28.82 -29.32 -57.73
C PRO A 527 29.29 -30.82 -57.63
N VAL A 528 28.30 -31.69 -57.85
CA VAL A 528 28.22 -33.16 -58.08
C VAL A 528 28.94 -33.60 -59.40
N PRO A 529 29.26 -34.90 -59.76
CA PRO A 529 29.08 -36.26 -59.18
C PRO A 529 30.45 -37.04 -59.06
N PRO A 530 30.62 -38.38 -59.26
CA PRO A 530 29.77 -39.59 -59.08
C PRO A 530 30.42 -40.70 -58.18
N PRO A 531 29.69 -41.79 -57.86
CA PRO A 531 30.30 -43.07 -57.44
C PRO A 531 30.49 -44.05 -58.62
N PRO A 532 31.63 -44.75 -58.75
CA PRO A 532 31.75 -45.92 -59.63
C PRO A 532 31.10 -47.15 -58.98
N GLY A 533 30.51 -48.05 -59.79
CA GLY A 533 29.96 -49.32 -59.31
C GLY A 533 30.91 -50.51 -59.51
N GLY A 534 30.65 -51.63 -58.84
CA GLY A 534 31.36 -52.90 -59.11
C GLY A 534 31.16 -53.99 -58.06
N GLY A 535 30.31 -54.98 -58.35
CA GLY A 535 30.16 -56.23 -57.58
C GLY A 535 29.32 -56.12 -56.29
N GLY A 536 28.38 -57.01 -55.97
CA GLY A 536 27.86 -58.16 -56.75
C GLY A 536 27.89 -59.49 -55.98
N ARG A 537 26.97 -59.69 -55.03
CA ARG A 537 26.59 -61.01 -54.48
C ARG A 537 25.07 -61.07 -54.33
N THR A 538 24.50 -62.28 -54.42
CA THR A 538 23.09 -62.51 -54.71
C THR A 538 22.30 -63.22 -53.59
N GLY A 539 21.04 -62.80 -53.43
CA GLY A 539 19.98 -63.53 -52.71
C GLY A 539 19.85 -63.22 -51.20
N PRO A 540 18.73 -63.63 -50.57
CA PRO A 540 17.54 -64.26 -51.14
C PRO A 540 16.37 -63.28 -51.35
N ALA A 541 15.34 -63.69 -52.10
CA ALA A 541 14.13 -62.90 -52.30
C ALA A 541 13.11 -63.11 -51.16
N PHE A 542 12.70 -62.03 -50.47
CA PHE A 542 11.61 -62.06 -49.51
C PHE A 542 10.23 -61.95 -50.20
N PRO A 543 9.20 -62.67 -49.72
CA PRO A 543 7.89 -62.72 -50.38
C PRO A 543 7.11 -61.40 -50.23
N ARG A 544 6.56 -60.90 -51.35
CA ARG A 544 5.83 -59.62 -51.47
C ARG A 544 4.51 -59.52 -50.66
N GLY A 545 4.17 -60.53 -49.85
CA GLY A 545 2.98 -60.52 -48.97
C GLY A 545 3.14 -59.72 -47.67
N ARG A 546 4.33 -59.70 -47.04
CA ARG A 546 4.51 -59.06 -45.72
C ARG A 546 4.57 -57.52 -45.77
N ALA A 547 5.08 -56.94 -46.86
CA ALA A 547 5.19 -55.49 -47.00
C ALA A 547 3.84 -54.77 -46.80
N ARG A 548 2.75 -55.31 -47.37
CA ARG A 548 1.39 -54.76 -47.23
C ARG A 548 0.89 -54.73 -45.79
N TRP A 549 1.18 -55.77 -45.00
CA TRP A 549 0.81 -55.82 -43.59
C TRP A 549 1.65 -54.88 -42.72
N VAL A 550 2.94 -54.70 -43.02
CA VAL A 550 3.78 -53.69 -42.35
C VAL A 550 3.31 -52.28 -42.69
N THR A 551 2.94 -51.99 -43.94
CA THR A 551 2.36 -50.68 -44.30
C THR A 551 0.97 -50.45 -43.72
N LEU A 552 0.10 -51.48 -43.63
CA LEU A 552 -1.18 -51.35 -42.92
C LEU A 552 -0.96 -51.13 -41.42
N GLY A 553 -0.03 -51.84 -40.79
CA GLY A 553 0.31 -51.65 -39.38
C GLY A 553 0.86 -50.25 -39.10
N ALA A 554 1.75 -49.75 -39.96
CA ALA A 554 2.28 -48.39 -39.87
C ALA A 554 1.20 -47.32 -40.11
N LEU A 555 0.28 -47.53 -41.08
CA LEU A 555 -0.85 -46.63 -41.32
C LEU A 555 -1.88 -46.67 -40.18
N ALA A 556 -2.14 -47.83 -39.59
CA ALA A 556 -3.03 -47.98 -38.43
C ALA A 556 -2.42 -47.36 -37.16
N ALA A 557 -1.10 -47.53 -36.94
CA ALA A 557 -0.39 -46.87 -35.85
C ALA A 557 -0.34 -45.35 -36.05
N LEU A 558 -0.08 -44.86 -37.28
CA LEU A 558 -0.14 -43.44 -37.59
C LEU A 558 -1.57 -42.89 -37.44
N ALA A 559 -2.59 -43.61 -37.87
CA ALA A 559 -3.99 -43.23 -37.68
C ALA A 559 -4.38 -43.23 -36.20
N ALA A 560 -3.86 -44.16 -35.38
CA ALA A 560 -4.06 -44.17 -33.94
C ALA A 560 -3.33 -43.02 -33.23
N VAL A 561 -2.11 -42.68 -33.66
CA VAL A 561 -1.36 -41.51 -33.15
C VAL A 561 -2.03 -40.20 -33.58
N VAL A 562 -2.51 -40.09 -34.81
CA VAL A 562 -3.27 -38.93 -35.29
C VAL A 562 -4.62 -38.84 -34.59
N ALA A 563 -5.33 -39.96 -34.39
CA ALA A 563 -6.59 -39.97 -33.64
C ALA A 563 -6.37 -39.58 -32.18
N ALA A 564 -5.32 -40.10 -31.52
CA ALA A 564 -4.96 -39.72 -30.16
C ALA A 564 -4.48 -38.27 -30.04
N ALA A 565 -3.73 -37.76 -31.03
CA ALA A 565 -3.31 -36.36 -31.09
C ALA A 565 -4.51 -35.43 -31.32
N VAL A 566 -5.46 -35.80 -32.19
CA VAL A 566 -6.74 -35.09 -32.34
C VAL A 566 -7.50 -35.13 -31.02
N LEU A 567 -7.70 -36.30 -30.40
CA LEU A 567 -8.41 -36.43 -29.12
C LEU A 567 -7.74 -35.65 -27.98
N TYR A 568 -6.41 -35.51 -28.01
CA TYR A 568 -5.65 -34.70 -27.05
C TYR A 568 -5.78 -33.18 -27.33
N LEU A 569 -5.76 -32.77 -28.60
CA LEU A 569 -5.87 -31.37 -29.03
C LEU A 569 -7.32 -30.85 -29.08
N THR A 570 -8.32 -31.73 -29.11
CA THR A 570 -9.75 -31.39 -29.08
C THR A 570 -10.44 -31.83 -27.79
N ARG A 571 -9.71 -32.36 -26.80
CA ARG A 571 -10.25 -32.55 -25.45
C ARG A 571 -10.35 -31.18 -24.78
N ASP A 572 -11.54 -30.87 -24.25
CA ASP A 572 -11.67 -29.73 -23.36
C ASP A 572 -10.75 -29.93 -22.14
N ARG A 573 -9.90 -28.94 -21.88
CA ARG A 573 -8.94 -28.96 -20.78
C ARG A 573 -9.60 -28.70 -19.44
N TYR A 574 -10.78 -28.08 -19.45
CA TYR A 574 -11.58 -27.69 -18.29
C TYR A 574 -13.05 -28.00 -18.58
N PRO A 575 -13.42 -29.29 -18.72
CA PRO A 575 -14.78 -29.69 -19.06
C PRO A 575 -15.78 -29.21 -18.01
N ALA A 576 -17.03 -29.05 -18.42
CA ALA A 576 -18.14 -28.80 -17.51
C ALA A 576 -18.21 -29.91 -16.44
N LEU A 577 -18.17 -29.53 -15.16
CA LEU A 577 -18.30 -30.47 -14.04
C LEU A 577 -19.75 -30.90 -13.86
N ASP A 578 -19.97 -32.18 -13.59
CA ASP A 578 -21.25 -32.71 -13.12
C ASP A 578 -21.42 -32.39 -11.63
N PHE A 579 -21.89 -31.17 -11.36
CA PHE A 579 -22.23 -30.70 -10.02
C PHE A 579 -23.39 -31.52 -9.42
N ARG A 580 -23.25 -31.89 -8.14
CA ARG A 580 -24.22 -32.70 -7.40
C ARG A 580 -25.47 -31.90 -7.05
N THR A 581 -26.63 -32.57 -6.98
CA THR A 581 -27.90 -31.96 -6.55
C THR A 581 -27.98 -31.70 -5.04
N SER A 582 -26.97 -32.14 -4.28
CA SER A 582 -26.80 -31.84 -2.86
C SER A 582 -25.32 -31.98 -2.49
N LEU A 583 -24.82 -31.08 -1.65
CA LEU A 583 -23.55 -31.25 -0.95
C LEU A 583 -23.54 -32.56 -0.13
N VAL A 584 -22.38 -33.19 -0.01
CA VAL A 584 -22.18 -34.40 0.80
C VAL A 584 -21.00 -34.18 1.73
N GLU A 585 -21.21 -34.23 3.06
CA GLU A 585 -20.10 -34.22 4.02
C GLU A 585 -19.22 -35.46 3.78
N VAL A 586 -17.95 -35.22 3.48
CA VAL A 586 -16.91 -36.24 3.28
C VAL A 586 -16.34 -36.64 4.64
N ALA A 587 -15.94 -35.64 5.42
CA ALA A 587 -15.38 -35.84 6.75
C ALA A 587 -15.46 -34.55 7.59
N ARG A 588 -15.39 -34.75 8.91
CA ARG A 588 -15.35 -33.72 9.93
C ARG A 588 -14.13 -33.95 10.81
N ILE A 589 -13.19 -33.01 10.81
CA ILE A 589 -11.83 -33.17 11.34
C ILE A 589 -11.64 -32.27 12.58
N PRO A 590 -11.64 -32.81 13.81
CA PRO A 590 -11.59 -31.99 15.02
C PRO A 590 -10.31 -31.15 15.12
N ALA A 591 -10.46 -29.86 15.48
CA ALA A 591 -9.33 -29.03 15.87
C ALA A 591 -8.78 -29.44 17.24
N GLY A 592 -9.64 -29.92 18.16
CA GLY A 592 -9.21 -30.51 19.44
C GLY A 592 -8.99 -29.53 20.59
N GLY A 593 -9.31 -28.25 20.37
CA GLY A 593 -9.70 -27.32 21.43
C GLY A 593 -11.14 -26.87 21.16
N GLU A 594 -11.90 -26.55 22.22
CA GLU A 594 -13.36 -26.36 22.15
C GLU A 594 -13.78 -25.38 21.03
N ARG A 595 -13.26 -24.14 20.98
CA ARG A 595 -13.48 -23.23 19.84
C ARG A 595 -12.19 -22.50 19.45
N PRO A 596 -11.48 -22.91 18.38
CA PRO A 596 -10.24 -22.25 17.96
C PRO A 596 -10.53 -20.87 17.36
N THR A 597 -9.74 -19.86 17.73
CA THR A 597 -9.95 -18.46 17.30
C THR A 597 -9.34 -18.11 15.94
N GLU A 598 -8.34 -18.87 15.51
CA GLU A 598 -7.67 -18.71 14.21
C GLU A 598 -7.65 -20.07 13.51
N MET A 599 -8.27 -20.15 12.33
CA MET A 599 -8.43 -21.37 11.54
C MET A 599 -8.23 -21.07 10.05
N PHE A 600 -7.52 -21.96 9.35
CA PHE A 600 -7.10 -21.76 7.97
C PHE A 600 -7.24 -23.09 7.19
N THR A 601 -7.64 -23.02 5.92
CA THR A 601 -7.57 -24.18 5.02
C THR A 601 -6.82 -23.82 3.73
N ALA A 602 -6.10 -24.79 3.18
CA ALA A 602 -5.51 -24.69 1.85
C ALA A 602 -5.52 -26.06 1.15
N MET A 603 -6.03 -26.10 -0.08
CA MET A 603 -6.06 -27.30 -0.92
C MET A 603 -5.11 -27.15 -2.11
N LEU A 604 -4.47 -28.26 -2.51
CA LEU A 604 -3.68 -28.36 -3.73
C LEU A 604 -3.76 -29.79 -4.27
N GLY A 605 -4.50 -29.97 -5.38
CA GLY A 605 -4.89 -31.29 -5.85
C GLY A 605 -5.80 -31.99 -4.84
N ASP A 606 -5.51 -33.25 -4.57
CA ASP A 606 -6.36 -34.19 -3.83
C ASP A 606 -6.01 -34.19 -2.32
N ARG A 607 -5.38 -33.10 -1.85
CA ARG A 607 -4.92 -32.93 -0.47
C ARG A 607 -5.39 -31.61 0.11
N ALA A 608 -6.09 -31.70 1.24
CA ALA A 608 -6.44 -30.54 2.05
C ALA A 608 -5.49 -30.43 3.25
N TYR A 609 -5.04 -29.21 3.52
CA TYR A 609 -4.31 -28.84 4.71
C TYR A 609 -5.21 -27.95 5.57
N LEU A 610 -5.37 -28.34 6.83
CA LEU A 610 -6.30 -27.76 7.79
C LEU A 610 -5.49 -27.32 9.00
N ALA A 611 -5.53 -26.05 9.39
CA ALA A 611 -4.64 -25.53 10.42
C ALA A 611 -5.33 -24.59 11.41
N HIS A 612 -4.99 -24.72 12.69
CA HIS A 612 -5.56 -23.93 13.79
C HIS A 612 -4.52 -23.56 14.85
N ARG A 613 -4.75 -22.46 15.57
CA ARG A 613 -3.85 -21.98 16.63
C ARG A 613 -4.16 -22.64 17.97
N LEU A 614 -3.14 -23.30 18.54
CA LEU A 614 -3.19 -23.90 19.87
C LEU A 614 -3.11 -22.84 21.00
N PRO A 615 -3.54 -23.16 22.23
CA PRO A 615 -3.44 -22.25 23.38
C PRO A 615 -2.01 -21.79 23.73
N ASP A 616 -0.99 -22.56 23.35
CA ASP A 616 0.43 -22.20 23.51
C ASP A 616 0.99 -21.32 22.36
N GLY A 617 0.13 -20.95 21.41
CA GLY A 617 0.43 -20.11 20.26
C GLY A 617 1.04 -20.83 19.06
N ARG A 618 1.38 -22.12 19.15
CA ARG A 618 1.86 -22.90 18.00
C ARG A 618 0.70 -23.18 17.05
N LEU A 619 0.97 -23.26 15.74
CA LEU A 619 -0.04 -23.68 14.78
C LEU A 619 0.02 -25.20 14.64
N GLU A 620 -1.12 -25.87 14.82
CA GLU A 620 -1.25 -27.26 14.41
C GLU A 620 -1.77 -27.32 12.98
N VAL A 621 -1.17 -28.17 12.17
CA VAL A 621 -1.52 -28.43 10.78
C VAL A 621 -1.82 -29.92 10.62
N VAL A 622 -2.96 -30.22 10.01
CA VAL A 622 -3.41 -31.56 9.60
C VAL A 622 -3.39 -31.61 8.09
N ALA A 623 -2.78 -32.64 7.51
CA ALA A 623 -3.01 -33.00 6.11
C ALA A 623 -3.99 -34.16 6.05
N VAL A 624 -5.05 -34.00 5.27
CA VAL A 624 -6.02 -35.05 4.96
C VAL A 624 -6.05 -35.31 3.46
N ASP A 625 -6.40 -36.53 3.09
CA ASP A 625 -6.93 -36.82 1.76
C ASP A 625 -8.21 -36.01 1.54
N ALA A 626 -8.35 -35.34 0.39
CA ALA A 626 -9.53 -34.50 0.14
C ALA A 626 -10.79 -35.34 -0.15
N ASP A 627 -10.62 -36.54 -0.72
CA ASP A 627 -11.71 -37.35 -1.25
C ASP A 627 -12.34 -38.28 -0.21
N THR A 628 -11.53 -38.75 0.75
CA THR A 628 -11.98 -39.59 1.88
C THR A 628 -11.94 -38.88 3.23
N GLY A 629 -11.19 -37.79 3.36
CA GLY A 629 -10.90 -37.14 4.65
C GLY A 629 -9.88 -37.87 5.53
N ASP A 630 -9.25 -38.95 5.04
CA ASP A 630 -8.29 -39.74 5.83
C ASP A 630 -7.06 -38.91 6.23
N PRO A 631 -6.67 -38.89 7.52
CA PRO A 631 -5.55 -38.08 8.00
C PRO A 631 -4.20 -38.68 7.61
N ALA A 632 -3.54 -38.06 6.63
CA ALA A 632 -2.17 -38.40 6.22
C ALA A 632 -1.14 -38.05 7.32
N TRP A 633 -1.29 -36.87 7.97
CA TRP A 633 -0.49 -36.50 9.15
C TRP A 633 -1.11 -35.35 9.95
N ARG A 634 -0.75 -35.25 11.24
CA ARG A 634 -0.99 -34.09 12.12
C ARG A 634 0.34 -33.67 12.77
N ARG A 635 0.70 -32.39 12.68
CA ARG A 635 1.98 -31.83 13.16
C ARG A 635 1.80 -30.41 13.67
N GLN A 636 2.69 -29.98 14.56
CA GLN A 636 2.66 -28.64 15.16
C GLN A 636 3.95 -27.91 14.77
N THR A 637 3.88 -26.60 14.55
CA THR A 637 5.07 -25.75 14.34
C THR A 637 6.00 -25.82 15.55
N THR A 638 7.32 -25.68 15.35
CA THR A 638 8.25 -25.59 16.49
C THR A 638 8.27 -24.21 17.14
N VAL A 639 7.77 -23.18 16.44
CA VAL A 639 7.62 -21.80 16.92
C VAL A 639 6.16 -21.49 17.24
N SER A 640 5.94 -20.59 18.20
CA SER A 640 4.62 -20.07 18.58
C SER A 640 4.49 -18.60 18.20
N SER A 641 3.27 -18.19 17.89
CA SER A 641 2.92 -16.79 17.64
C SER A 641 1.71 -16.35 18.47
N GLN A 642 1.58 -15.04 18.68
CA GLN A 642 0.34 -14.45 19.18
C GLN A 642 -0.78 -14.53 18.15
N ARG A 643 -0.43 -14.49 16.86
CA ARG A 643 -1.36 -14.55 15.71
C ARG A 643 -0.70 -15.16 14.47
N TRP A 644 -1.48 -15.79 13.60
CA TRP A 644 -1.02 -16.33 12.32
C TRP A 644 -1.72 -15.64 11.14
N GLU A 645 -0.99 -15.38 10.04
CA GLU A 645 -1.56 -14.87 8.79
C GLU A 645 -2.25 -16.00 8.01
N GLY A 646 -1.64 -17.19 8.00
CA GLY A 646 -2.25 -18.40 7.49
C GLY A 646 -1.26 -19.43 6.94
N ILE A 647 -1.79 -20.28 6.04
CA ILE A 647 -1.05 -21.38 5.40
C ILE A 647 -1.15 -21.29 3.87
N VAL A 648 -0.11 -21.76 3.18
CA VAL A 648 -0.07 -21.89 1.71
C VAL A 648 0.33 -23.32 1.35
N ALA A 649 -0.55 -24.02 0.64
CA ALA A 649 -0.28 -25.34 0.09
C ALA A 649 0.61 -25.23 -1.16
N LEU A 650 1.70 -25.99 -1.21
CA LEU A 650 2.72 -25.92 -2.26
C LEU A 650 3.06 -27.32 -2.79
N PRO A 651 3.61 -27.46 -4.02
CA PRO A 651 4.09 -28.73 -4.54
C PRO A 651 5.09 -29.41 -3.60
N GLY A 652 4.63 -30.43 -2.87
CA GLY A 652 5.42 -31.15 -1.87
C GLY A 652 5.75 -30.38 -0.58
N ALA A 653 5.10 -29.25 -0.26
CA ALA A 653 5.37 -28.46 0.94
C ALA A 653 4.12 -27.72 1.46
N VAL A 654 4.19 -27.22 2.69
CA VAL A 654 3.24 -26.23 3.22
C VAL A 654 4.05 -25.09 3.82
N ALA A 655 3.82 -23.86 3.37
CA ALA A 655 4.34 -22.68 4.05
C ALA A 655 3.32 -22.19 5.09
N VAL A 656 3.82 -21.73 6.23
CA VAL A 656 3.03 -21.21 7.35
C VAL A 656 3.64 -19.88 7.78
N LEU A 657 2.83 -18.84 7.89
CA LEU A 657 3.33 -17.47 8.10
C LEU A 657 2.66 -16.83 9.32
N ALA A 658 3.48 -16.34 10.26
CA ALA A 658 3.00 -15.59 11.41
C ALA A 658 2.55 -14.17 11.01
N ASP A 659 1.56 -13.63 11.72
CA ASP A 659 1.10 -12.24 11.55
C ASP A 659 2.10 -11.25 12.18
N ALA A 660 2.12 -10.01 11.68
CA ALA A 660 3.01 -8.94 12.12
C ALA A 660 2.31 -7.58 12.13
N ILE A 661 2.32 -6.91 13.28
CA ILE A 661 1.81 -5.54 13.40
C ILE A 661 2.93 -4.57 13.00
N GLY A 662 2.91 -4.13 11.74
CA GLY A 662 3.84 -3.13 11.17
C GLY A 662 4.91 -3.71 10.24
N ASP A 663 5.33 -2.92 9.25
CA ASP A 663 6.17 -3.38 8.13
C ASP A 663 7.56 -3.88 8.55
N ASP A 664 8.18 -3.31 9.60
CA ASP A 664 9.50 -3.73 10.09
C ASP A 664 9.45 -4.81 11.19
N THR A 665 8.26 -5.16 11.69
CA THR A 665 8.08 -6.11 12.81
C THR A 665 8.48 -7.53 12.39
N PRO A 666 9.40 -8.21 13.11
CA PRO A 666 9.78 -9.58 12.82
C PRO A 666 8.65 -10.59 13.01
N ARG A 667 8.58 -11.57 12.11
CA ARG A 667 7.65 -12.70 12.10
C ARG A 667 8.32 -13.96 11.55
N ASP A 668 7.80 -15.13 11.91
CA ASP A 668 8.32 -16.40 11.42
C ASP A 668 7.63 -16.85 10.13
N LEU A 669 8.44 -17.17 9.12
CA LEU A 669 8.09 -18.04 7.99
C LEU A 669 8.56 -19.46 8.29
N VAL A 670 7.63 -20.39 8.44
CA VAL A 670 7.88 -21.82 8.65
C VAL A 670 7.56 -22.58 7.38
N VAL A 671 8.36 -23.59 7.01
CA VAL A 671 8.02 -24.52 5.92
C VAL A 671 8.01 -25.95 6.41
N LEU A 672 6.87 -26.62 6.21
CA LEU A 672 6.63 -28.03 6.47
C LEU A 672 6.77 -28.86 5.20
N ASP A 673 7.16 -30.12 5.35
CA ASP A 673 7.12 -31.13 4.31
C ASP A 673 5.67 -31.58 4.02
N GLY A 674 5.22 -31.50 2.78
CA GLY A 674 3.83 -31.82 2.43
C GLY A 674 3.47 -33.31 2.54
N GLY A 675 4.48 -34.20 2.56
CA GLY A 675 4.30 -35.65 2.68
C GLY A 675 4.19 -36.14 4.12
N SER A 676 4.85 -35.48 5.07
CA SER A 676 5.05 -35.96 6.45
C SER A 676 4.74 -34.93 7.55
N GLY A 677 4.55 -33.67 7.17
CA GLY A 677 4.41 -32.51 8.05
C GLY A 677 5.66 -32.16 8.85
N ALA A 678 6.78 -32.83 8.60
CA ALA A 678 8.03 -32.52 9.27
C ALA A 678 8.49 -31.11 8.91
N GLN A 679 8.78 -30.28 9.92
CA GLN A 679 9.28 -28.92 9.67
C GLN A 679 10.67 -29.00 9.04
N ARG A 680 10.82 -28.45 7.83
CA ARG A 680 12.07 -28.42 7.09
C ARG A 680 12.98 -27.30 7.61
N TRP A 681 12.40 -26.11 7.82
CA TRP A 681 13.11 -24.92 8.28
C TRP A 681 12.12 -23.85 8.79
N THR A 682 12.67 -22.89 9.53
CA THR A 682 12.01 -21.63 9.91
C THR A 682 12.98 -20.48 9.62
N ARG A 683 12.49 -19.34 9.15
CA ARG A 683 13.28 -18.12 8.93
C ARG A 683 12.47 -16.91 9.37
N SER A 684 13.09 -16.03 10.16
CA SER A 684 12.49 -14.75 10.49
C SER A 684 12.54 -13.80 9.29
N VAL A 685 11.41 -13.18 9.00
CA VAL A 685 11.18 -12.15 7.97
C VAL A 685 10.41 -10.99 8.60
N ARG A 686 10.21 -9.85 7.92
CA ARG A 686 9.45 -8.71 8.46
C ARG A 686 7.99 -8.72 7.99
N GLY A 687 7.13 -7.95 8.65
CA GLY A 687 5.72 -7.79 8.27
C GLY A 687 5.52 -7.30 6.84
N GLY A 688 6.35 -6.36 6.40
CA GLY A 688 6.34 -5.79 5.06
C GLY A 688 7.05 -6.65 4.01
N ASP A 689 7.82 -7.66 4.43
CA ASP A 689 8.42 -8.61 3.49
C ASP A 689 7.33 -9.55 2.94
N ARG A 690 7.33 -9.78 1.63
CA ARG A 690 6.35 -10.64 0.93
C ARG A 690 7.06 -11.81 0.26
N VAL A 691 6.43 -12.99 0.28
CA VAL A 691 6.98 -14.23 -0.27
C VAL A 691 6.20 -14.68 -1.50
N LEU A 692 6.91 -15.11 -2.55
CA LEU A 692 6.36 -15.67 -3.79
C LEU A 692 6.88 -17.11 -3.96
N TYR A 693 6.00 -18.10 -3.86
CA TYR A 693 6.39 -19.52 -3.74
C TYR A 693 6.41 -20.28 -5.08
N GLY A 694 7.51 -20.22 -5.81
CA GLY A 694 7.71 -20.98 -7.05
C GLY A 694 8.17 -22.42 -6.83
N GLU A 695 8.32 -23.17 -7.93
CA GLU A 695 8.72 -24.60 -7.89
C GLU A 695 10.07 -24.78 -7.17
N GLY A 696 10.00 -25.43 -6.00
CA GLY A 696 11.16 -25.65 -5.12
C GLY A 696 11.81 -24.39 -4.53
N THR A 697 11.29 -23.19 -4.79
CA THR A 697 11.97 -21.91 -4.48
C THR A 697 10.99 -20.83 -4.02
N ALA A 698 11.13 -20.36 -2.79
CA ALA A 698 10.40 -19.20 -2.27
C ALA A 698 11.22 -17.92 -2.48
N VAL A 699 10.71 -16.98 -3.27
CA VAL A 699 11.32 -15.66 -3.46
C VAL A 699 10.82 -14.71 -2.38
N LEU A 700 11.70 -14.32 -1.46
CA LEU A 700 11.47 -13.29 -0.47
C LEU A 700 11.77 -11.92 -1.09
N VAL A 701 10.81 -11.01 -1.03
CA VAL A 701 10.99 -9.58 -1.32
C VAL A 701 11.41 -8.91 0.00
N ASP A 702 12.71 -8.91 0.28
CA ASP A 702 13.34 -8.33 1.49
C ASP A 702 13.37 -6.80 1.34
N ARG A 703 12.34 -6.12 1.86
CA ARG A 703 12.13 -4.68 1.66
C ARG A 703 13.22 -3.87 2.34
N ALA A 704 13.47 -4.12 3.62
CA ALA A 704 14.50 -3.40 4.37
C ALA A 704 15.93 -3.80 3.95
N GLY A 705 16.13 -5.01 3.43
CA GLY A 705 17.37 -5.42 2.76
C GLY A 705 17.51 -4.93 1.31
N ASN A 706 16.48 -4.28 0.76
CA ASN A 706 16.43 -3.69 -0.58
C ASN A 706 16.79 -4.67 -1.72
N ARG A 707 16.26 -5.90 -1.66
CA ARG A 707 16.66 -7.00 -2.55
C ARG A 707 15.58 -8.08 -2.72
N LEU A 708 15.75 -8.91 -3.74
CA LEU A 708 15.07 -10.20 -3.90
C LEU A 708 15.99 -11.32 -3.42
N VAL A 709 15.43 -12.33 -2.75
CA VAL A 709 16.20 -13.46 -2.19
C VAL A 709 15.51 -14.78 -2.52
N GLY A 710 16.18 -15.67 -3.25
CA GLY A 710 15.68 -17.01 -3.59
C GLY A 710 16.02 -18.05 -2.53
N LEU A 711 15.02 -18.52 -1.78
CA LEU A 711 15.15 -19.51 -0.72
C LEU A 711 14.71 -20.90 -1.20
N ARG A 712 15.55 -21.92 -1.05
CA ARG A 712 15.21 -23.29 -1.43
C ARG A 712 14.17 -23.89 -0.47
N LEU A 713 13.00 -24.31 -0.98
CA LEU A 713 11.90 -24.87 -0.17
C LEU A 713 12.24 -26.18 0.57
N ALA A 714 13.36 -26.83 0.22
CA ALA A 714 13.83 -28.05 0.88
C ALA A 714 14.50 -27.79 2.24
N ASP A 715 15.22 -26.68 2.41
CA ASP A 715 16.15 -26.46 3.53
C ASP A 715 16.34 -24.97 3.94
N GLY A 716 15.66 -24.04 3.28
CA GLY A 716 15.72 -22.61 3.58
C GLY A 716 16.99 -21.91 3.07
N PHE A 717 17.86 -22.62 2.34
CA PHE A 717 19.13 -22.10 1.87
C PHE A 717 18.95 -20.96 0.85
N GLU A 718 19.68 -19.88 1.05
CA GLU A 718 19.74 -18.70 0.18
C GLU A 718 20.52 -19.04 -1.11
N LYS A 719 19.79 -19.45 -2.14
CA LYS A 719 20.34 -19.92 -3.42
C LYS A 719 20.86 -18.77 -4.28
N TRP A 720 20.19 -17.63 -4.24
CA TRP A 720 20.52 -16.42 -4.98
C TRP A 720 19.98 -15.18 -4.25
N SER A 721 20.57 -14.01 -4.47
CA SER A 721 20.16 -12.72 -3.88
C SER A 721 20.48 -11.58 -4.85
N GLU A 722 19.47 -10.87 -5.34
CA GLU A 722 19.60 -9.81 -6.34
C GLU A 722 19.19 -8.45 -5.77
N PRO A 723 20.06 -7.41 -5.78
CA PRO A 723 19.73 -6.10 -5.25
C PRO A 723 18.67 -5.40 -6.11
N ASN A 724 17.76 -4.64 -5.49
CA ASN A 724 16.73 -3.88 -6.20
C ASN A 724 17.35 -2.88 -7.19
N PRO A 725 16.65 -2.52 -8.29
CA PRO A 725 16.98 -1.32 -9.06
C PRO A 725 16.89 -0.08 -8.16
N THR A 726 17.85 0.83 -8.32
CA THR A 726 17.93 2.08 -7.53
C THR A 726 17.81 3.28 -8.46
N ASP A 727 16.96 4.24 -8.10
CA ASP A 727 16.84 5.51 -8.83
C ASP A 727 18.00 6.49 -8.54
N GLN A 728 18.00 7.62 -9.26
CA GLN A 728 19.03 8.66 -9.16
C GLN A 728 19.08 9.40 -7.80
N TYR A 729 18.12 9.16 -6.91
CA TYR A 729 18.04 9.72 -5.56
C TYR A 729 18.35 8.68 -4.47
N GLY A 730 18.62 7.42 -4.85
CA GLY A 730 18.84 6.32 -3.90
C GLY A 730 17.56 5.55 -3.55
N GLY A 731 16.43 5.82 -4.20
CA GLY A 731 15.18 5.10 -3.97
C GLY A 731 15.20 3.69 -4.53
N THR A 732 14.81 2.71 -3.71
CA THR A 732 14.93 1.25 -3.92
C THR A 732 13.58 0.53 -3.92
N ARG A 733 12.46 1.28 -3.88
CA ARG A 733 11.09 0.75 -3.88
C ARG A 733 10.87 -0.12 -5.12
N THR A 734 10.37 -1.34 -4.92
CA THR A 734 10.00 -2.24 -6.01
C THR A 734 8.61 -2.82 -5.82
N SER A 735 7.91 -3.07 -6.93
CA SER A 735 6.82 -4.06 -6.96
C SER A 735 7.27 -5.29 -7.74
N VAL A 736 6.69 -6.45 -7.42
CA VAL A 736 7.10 -7.76 -7.95
C VAL A 736 5.86 -8.58 -8.25
N HIS A 737 5.81 -9.20 -9.43
CA HIS A 737 4.61 -9.88 -9.92
C HIS A 737 5.00 -11.21 -10.59
N PRO A 738 4.24 -12.31 -10.43
CA PRO A 738 4.46 -13.52 -11.21
C PRO A 738 4.15 -13.28 -12.69
N VAL A 739 4.89 -13.93 -13.58
CA VAL A 739 4.47 -14.08 -14.99
C VAL A 739 3.50 -15.26 -15.03
N LEU A 740 2.22 -14.97 -15.18
CA LEU A 740 1.16 -15.98 -15.17
C LEU A 740 1.14 -16.82 -16.46
N THR A 741 0.53 -17.99 -16.37
CA THR A 741 0.31 -18.94 -17.48
C THR A 741 -1.18 -19.24 -17.63
N ASP A 742 -1.58 -19.80 -18.78
CA ASP A 742 -2.94 -20.31 -18.96
C ASP A 742 -3.24 -21.48 -18.00
N GLU A 743 -2.26 -22.33 -17.68
CA GLU A 743 -2.40 -23.39 -16.68
C GLU A 743 -2.69 -22.87 -15.26
N ALA A 744 -2.05 -21.76 -14.85
CA ALA A 744 -2.27 -21.12 -13.56
C ALA A 744 -3.64 -20.44 -13.52
N LEU A 745 -4.00 -19.70 -14.57
CA LEU A 745 -5.32 -19.07 -14.72
C LEU A 745 -6.46 -20.08 -14.86
N GLY A 746 -6.17 -21.31 -15.31
CA GLY A 746 -7.10 -22.44 -15.30
C GLY A 746 -7.06 -23.33 -14.06
N GLY A 747 -6.30 -22.97 -13.01
CA GLY A 747 -6.36 -23.65 -11.71
C GLY A 747 -7.26 -22.92 -10.69
N PRO A 748 -7.56 -23.55 -9.54
CA PRO A 748 -8.32 -22.92 -8.46
C PRO A 748 -7.74 -21.56 -8.02
N ALA A 749 -8.61 -20.64 -7.63
CA ALA A 749 -8.22 -19.32 -7.15
C ALA A 749 -8.34 -19.15 -5.63
N TYR A 750 -7.75 -18.09 -5.11
CA TYR A 750 -8.16 -17.48 -3.85
C TYR A 750 -9.41 -16.60 -4.05
N LEU A 751 -9.98 -16.06 -2.96
CA LEU A 751 -11.19 -15.22 -2.98
C LEU A 751 -11.05 -13.90 -3.77
N ASP A 752 -9.83 -13.50 -4.13
CA ASP A 752 -9.52 -12.35 -4.99
C ASP A 752 -9.37 -12.69 -6.49
N GLY A 753 -9.37 -13.97 -6.87
CA GLY A 753 -9.16 -14.43 -8.24
C GLY A 753 -7.70 -14.75 -8.61
N SER A 754 -6.75 -14.49 -7.71
CA SER A 754 -5.35 -14.89 -7.90
C SER A 754 -5.22 -16.43 -7.86
N PRO A 755 -4.36 -17.04 -8.70
CA PRO A 755 -4.23 -18.50 -8.77
C PRO A 755 -3.53 -19.08 -7.53
N ARG A 756 -4.00 -20.23 -7.04
CA ARG A 756 -3.37 -20.92 -5.90
C ARG A 756 -1.97 -21.46 -6.22
N ASP A 757 -1.73 -21.84 -7.48
CA ASP A 757 -0.40 -22.09 -8.04
C ASP A 757 -0.16 -21.15 -9.24
N PRO A 758 0.56 -20.03 -9.05
CA PRO A 758 0.90 -19.09 -10.13
C PRO A 758 1.89 -19.62 -11.18
N TRP A 759 2.52 -20.78 -10.95
CA TRP A 759 3.72 -21.24 -11.68
C TRP A 759 3.49 -22.53 -12.46
N ARG A 760 2.28 -23.08 -12.41
CA ARG A 760 1.85 -24.23 -13.18
C ARG A 760 2.14 -23.99 -14.67
N GLY A 761 2.83 -24.91 -15.33
CA GLY A 761 3.26 -24.75 -16.73
C GLY A 761 4.76 -24.50 -16.90
N GLU A 762 5.15 -23.92 -18.03
CA GLU A 762 6.58 -23.80 -18.41
C GLU A 762 7.25 -22.48 -17.99
N VAL A 763 6.49 -21.41 -17.74
CA VAL A 763 7.05 -20.08 -17.45
C VAL A 763 7.27 -19.89 -15.94
N ARG A 764 8.54 -19.77 -15.54
CA ARG A 764 8.98 -19.74 -14.13
C ARG A 764 9.62 -18.41 -13.75
N ARG A 765 8.97 -17.30 -14.09
CA ARG A 765 9.56 -15.95 -14.02
C ARG A 765 8.74 -14.98 -13.19
N ILE A 766 9.42 -14.02 -12.58
CA ILE A 766 8.83 -12.83 -11.98
C ILE A 766 9.21 -11.58 -12.78
N VAL A 767 8.32 -10.60 -12.76
CA VAL A 767 8.60 -9.23 -13.19
C VAL A 767 8.81 -8.38 -11.93
N GLN A 768 10.03 -7.85 -11.77
CA GLN A 768 10.36 -6.81 -10.79
C GLN A 768 10.34 -5.44 -11.47
N VAL A 769 9.67 -4.47 -10.87
CA VAL A 769 9.62 -3.08 -11.33
C VAL A 769 10.28 -2.18 -10.29
N GLY A 770 11.29 -1.43 -10.69
CA GLY A 770 12.08 -0.54 -9.83
C GLY A 770 11.60 0.91 -9.79
N ALA A 771 12.08 1.65 -8.78
CA ALA A 771 11.84 3.10 -8.63
C ALA A 771 12.41 3.91 -9.81
N ASP A 772 13.48 3.42 -10.43
CA ASP A 772 14.07 3.91 -11.68
C ASP A 772 13.20 3.66 -12.94
N ARG A 773 11.99 3.11 -12.75
CA ARG A 773 11.06 2.62 -13.77
C ARG A 773 11.59 1.46 -14.63
N THR A 774 12.66 0.78 -14.19
CA THR A 774 13.20 -0.39 -14.89
C THR A 774 12.41 -1.65 -14.55
N VAL A 775 12.09 -2.41 -15.59
CA VAL A 775 11.41 -3.70 -15.51
C VAL A 775 12.44 -4.80 -15.75
N ARG A 776 12.63 -5.68 -14.76
CA ARG A 776 13.47 -6.88 -14.85
C ARG A 776 12.58 -8.12 -14.89
N SER A 777 12.81 -8.99 -15.87
CA SER A 777 12.30 -10.36 -15.90
C SER A 777 13.36 -11.26 -15.26
N VAL A 778 13.06 -11.87 -14.12
CA VAL A 778 13.99 -12.71 -13.35
C VAL A 778 13.47 -14.15 -13.31
N ASP A 779 14.34 -15.13 -13.53
CA ASP A 779 14.02 -16.54 -13.34
C ASP A 779 13.94 -16.87 -11.84
N VAL A 780 12.84 -17.50 -11.41
CA VAL A 780 12.57 -17.79 -9.99
C VAL A 780 13.53 -18.83 -9.43
N VAL A 781 14.00 -19.76 -10.26
CA VAL A 781 14.81 -20.89 -9.82
C VAL A 781 16.30 -20.53 -9.82
N SER A 782 16.82 -19.83 -10.81
CA SER A 782 18.24 -19.45 -10.88
C SER A 782 18.56 -18.09 -10.25
N GLY A 783 17.60 -17.15 -10.24
CA GLY A 783 17.83 -15.74 -9.92
C GLY A 783 18.34 -14.93 -11.12
N GLU A 784 18.50 -15.54 -12.29
CA GLU A 784 19.04 -14.91 -13.48
C GLU A 784 18.10 -13.82 -14.02
N ILE A 785 18.63 -12.61 -14.21
CA ILE A 785 17.91 -11.50 -14.83
C ILE A 785 17.87 -11.72 -16.36
N VAL A 786 16.94 -12.56 -16.80
CA VAL A 786 16.72 -12.96 -18.21
C VAL A 786 16.60 -11.76 -19.16
N ARG A 787 15.95 -10.67 -18.71
CA ARG A 787 15.84 -9.42 -19.48
C ARG A 787 15.65 -8.21 -18.58
N THR A 788 16.24 -7.07 -18.96
CA THR A 788 16.07 -5.77 -18.31
C THR A 788 15.60 -4.74 -19.33
N ARG A 789 14.55 -3.97 -19.02
CA ARG A 789 14.00 -2.92 -19.90
C ARG A 789 13.73 -1.63 -19.09
N PRO A 790 14.46 -0.52 -19.33
CA PRO A 790 14.29 0.73 -18.56
C PRO A 790 13.04 1.52 -18.97
N GLY A 791 12.52 2.34 -18.06
CA GLY A 791 11.50 3.36 -18.35
C GLY A 791 10.09 2.85 -18.69
N ILE A 792 9.77 1.59 -18.41
CA ILE A 792 8.49 0.98 -18.80
C ILE A 792 7.34 1.38 -17.87
N ALA A 793 7.47 1.10 -16.57
CA ALA A 793 6.43 1.22 -15.55
C ALA A 793 7.05 1.69 -14.22
N ALA A 794 6.30 2.42 -13.41
CA ALA A 794 6.64 2.66 -12.01
C ALA A 794 6.19 1.48 -11.12
N PRO A 795 6.71 1.34 -9.89
CA PRO A 795 6.25 0.31 -8.95
C PRO A 795 4.74 0.32 -8.66
N ASP A 796 4.10 1.49 -8.83
CA ASP A 796 2.70 1.77 -8.53
C ASP A 796 1.80 1.85 -9.79
N ASP A 797 2.33 1.66 -11.01
CA ASP A 797 1.51 1.54 -12.24
C ASP A 797 0.72 0.21 -12.19
N LEU A 798 -0.54 0.21 -12.66
CA LEU A 798 -1.32 -1.02 -12.80
C LEU A 798 -0.75 -1.87 -13.92
N LEU A 799 -0.28 -3.08 -13.60
CA LEU A 799 0.39 -3.98 -14.54
C LEU A 799 0.10 -5.44 -14.25
N VAL A 800 0.19 -6.30 -15.27
CA VAL A 800 0.14 -7.76 -15.12
C VAL A 800 0.95 -8.44 -16.22
N ALA A 801 1.63 -9.55 -15.89
CA ALA A 801 2.40 -10.34 -16.84
C ALA A 801 1.74 -11.71 -17.08
N HIS A 802 1.65 -12.12 -18.34
CA HIS A 802 1.03 -13.36 -18.78
C HIS A 802 1.70 -13.87 -20.07
N GLY A 803 2.20 -15.10 -20.05
CA GLY A 803 2.89 -15.73 -21.18
C GLY A 803 4.12 -14.94 -21.66
N ASP A 804 4.12 -14.53 -22.93
CA ASP A 804 5.17 -13.68 -23.53
C ASP A 804 4.99 -12.18 -23.25
N ARG A 805 3.93 -11.77 -22.52
CA ARG A 805 3.52 -10.36 -22.42
C ARG A 805 3.49 -9.77 -21.01
N LEU A 806 3.77 -8.47 -20.98
CA LEU A 806 3.54 -7.59 -19.84
C LEU A 806 2.60 -6.47 -20.30
N TYR A 807 1.45 -6.35 -19.65
CA TYR A 807 0.50 -5.27 -19.85
C TYR A 807 0.70 -4.21 -18.78
N VAL A 808 0.67 -2.93 -19.16
CA VAL A 808 0.81 -1.79 -18.24
C VAL A 808 -0.27 -0.76 -18.59
N ALA A 809 -1.19 -0.48 -17.68
CA ALA A 809 -2.06 0.68 -17.72
C ALA A 809 -1.32 1.86 -17.08
N ARG A 810 -0.60 2.64 -17.89
CA ARG A 810 0.32 3.66 -17.40
C ARG A 810 -0.43 4.93 -17.01
N ASN A 811 -0.16 5.43 -15.79
CA ASN A 811 -0.79 6.63 -15.24
C ASN A 811 -0.23 7.94 -15.87
N GLU A 812 -0.71 8.28 -17.06
CA GLU A 812 -0.48 9.54 -17.79
C GLU A 812 -1.84 10.18 -18.17
N PRO A 813 -1.91 11.50 -18.46
CA PRO A 813 -3.13 12.14 -18.98
C PRO A 813 -3.64 11.44 -20.24
N ARG A 814 -4.91 11.03 -20.21
CA ARG A 814 -5.51 9.96 -21.01
C ARG A 814 -4.63 8.70 -21.01
N TYR A 815 -4.79 7.90 -19.97
CA TYR A 815 -3.95 6.74 -19.69
C TYR A 815 -3.86 5.79 -20.89
N GLN A 816 -2.72 5.10 -21.01
CA GLN A 816 -2.47 4.14 -22.10
C GLN A 816 -2.33 2.73 -21.54
N LEU A 817 -3.06 1.78 -22.14
CA LEU A 817 -2.86 0.36 -21.93
C LEU A 817 -1.85 -0.14 -22.98
N LEU A 818 -0.64 -0.42 -22.51
CA LEU A 818 0.52 -0.79 -23.31
C LEU A 818 0.80 -2.29 -23.17
N ALA A 819 1.04 -2.99 -24.28
CA ALA A 819 1.51 -4.37 -24.31
C ALA A 819 2.99 -4.43 -24.70
N TYR A 820 3.81 -4.94 -23.79
CA TYR A 820 5.24 -5.19 -23.99
C TYR A 820 5.50 -6.68 -24.23
N ASP A 821 6.36 -6.98 -25.19
CA ASP A 821 6.98 -8.29 -25.36
C ASP A 821 8.07 -8.50 -24.29
N LEU A 822 8.04 -9.63 -23.59
CA LEU A 822 9.04 -10.06 -22.61
C LEU A 822 10.18 -10.86 -23.26
N THR A 823 9.95 -11.43 -24.44
CA THR A 823 10.92 -12.23 -25.21
C THR A 823 11.79 -11.37 -26.12
N SER A 824 11.27 -10.25 -26.65
CA SER A 824 11.98 -9.36 -27.57
C SER A 824 12.04 -7.89 -27.11
N ASP A 825 12.93 -7.12 -27.71
CA ASP A 825 13.09 -5.67 -27.47
C ASP A 825 12.16 -4.81 -28.34
N ALA A 826 11.11 -5.40 -28.92
CA ALA A 826 10.10 -4.66 -29.69
C ALA A 826 9.48 -3.51 -28.87
N GLN A 827 9.18 -2.39 -29.55
CA GLN A 827 8.46 -1.28 -28.94
C GLN A 827 7.07 -1.73 -28.45
N PRO A 828 6.52 -1.14 -27.38
CA PRO A 828 5.19 -1.49 -26.91
C PRO A 828 4.13 -1.21 -27.96
N ILE A 829 3.13 -2.09 -28.00
CA ILE A 829 1.90 -1.86 -28.76
C ILE A 829 0.94 -1.11 -27.84
N VAL A 830 0.46 0.05 -28.26
CA VAL A 830 -0.67 0.72 -27.60
C VAL A 830 -1.93 -0.08 -27.92
N LEU A 831 -2.45 -0.81 -26.94
CA LEU A 831 -3.70 -1.56 -27.11
C LEU A 831 -4.91 -0.62 -27.05
N TYR A 832 -4.87 0.34 -26.13
CA TYR A 832 -5.94 1.29 -25.88
C TYR A 832 -5.38 2.58 -25.26
N THR A 833 -6.06 3.70 -25.51
CA THR A 833 -5.83 5.01 -24.90
C THR A 833 -7.18 5.57 -24.48
N ALA A 834 -7.28 6.10 -23.27
CA ALA A 834 -8.52 6.68 -22.77
C ALA A 834 -9.03 7.83 -23.65
N ASP A 835 -10.36 7.93 -23.80
CA ASP A 835 -11.00 9.00 -24.58
C ASP A 835 -10.71 10.39 -23.97
N ASP A 836 -10.76 10.49 -22.63
CA ASP A 836 -10.60 11.71 -21.85
C ASP A 836 -9.97 11.45 -20.46
N ASP A 837 -9.56 12.53 -19.77
CA ASP A 837 -8.84 12.48 -18.47
C ASP A 837 -9.72 12.07 -17.26
N ARG A 838 -11.05 11.92 -17.42
CA ARG A 838 -11.92 11.43 -16.35
C ARG A 838 -11.89 9.91 -16.24
N ARG A 839 -11.63 9.21 -17.35
CA ARG A 839 -11.52 7.75 -17.36
C ARG A 839 -10.27 7.31 -16.61
N ARG A 840 -10.44 6.53 -15.54
CA ARG A 840 -9.38 6.02 -14.66
C ARG A 840 -9.36 4.49 -14.66
N PRO A 841 -8.17 3.85 -14.66
CA PRO A 841 -8.03 2.40 -14.55
C PRO A 841 -7.99 1.96 -13.08
N GLU A 842 -8.82 1.00 -12.70
CA GLU A 842 -8.94 0.52 -11.30
C GLU A 842 -8.37 -0.89 -11.09
N ALA A 843 -8.45 -1.78 -12.08
CA ALA A 843 -7.92 -3.15 -12.01
C ALA A 843 -7.55 -3.70 -13.39
N LEU A 844 -6.44 -4.45 -13.49
CA LEU A 844 -5.93 -5.02 -14.74
C LEU A 844 -5.62 -6.51 -14.58
N VAL A 845 -6.17 -7.36 -15.46
CA VAL A 845 -5.92 -8.81 -15.50
C VAL A 845 -5.73 -9.30 -16.95
N PRO A 846 -4.99 -10.40 -17.19
CA PRO A 846 -5.14 -11.16 -18.44
C PRO A 846 -6.53 -11.78 -18.51
N CYS A 847 -7.08 -12.00 -19.69
CA CYS A 847 -8.44 -12.55 -19.83
C CYS A 847 -8.60 -13.33 -21.15
N GLY A 848 -7.70 -14.29 -21.39
CA GLY A 848 -7.61 -15.07 -22.62
C GLY A 848 -6.34 -14.81 -23.42
N GLU A 849 -6.20 -15.49 -24.55
CA GLU A 849 -4.99 -15.50 -25.39
C GLU A 849 -4.60 -14.07 -25.79
N ARG A 850 -3.50 -13.58 -25.19
CA ARG A 850 -2.90 -12.26 -25.47
C ARG A 850 -3.89 -11.09 -25.33
N ARG A 851 -4.92 -11.26 -24.47
CA ARG A 851 -5.95 -10.25 -24.19
C ARG A 851 -5.81 -9.71 -22.77
N ALA A 852 -5.80 -8.39 -22.65
CA ALA A 852 -5.82 -7.68 -21.37
C ALA A 852 -7.23 -7.15 -21.10
N CYS A 853 -7.75 -7.37 -19.90
CA CYS A 853 -9.01 -6.80 -19.44
C CYS A 853 -8.74 -5.80 -18.32
N LEU A 854 -9.18 -4.57 -18.54
CA LEU A 854 -8.94 -3.42 -17.68
C LEU A 854 -10.28 -2.85 -17.23
N LEU A 855 -10.48 -2.73 -15.92
CA LEU A 855 -11.63 -2.07 -15.32
C LEU A 855 -11.40 -0.56 -15.38
N GLU A 856 -12.29 0.16 -16.06
CA GLU A 856 -12.25 1.61 -16.29
C GLU A 856 -13.49 2.27 -15.67
N VAL A 857 -13.30 3.35 -14.89
CA VAL A 857 -14.39 4.16 -14.32
C VAL A 857 -14.31 5.60 -14.80
N THR A 858 -15.45 6.26 -15.03
CA THR A 858 -15.53 7.61 -15.63
C THR A 858 -15.78 8.68 -14.57
N GLY A 859 -14.71 9.30 -14.06
CA GLY A 859 -14.78 10.36 -13.06
C GLY A 859 -15.09 9.83 -11.66
N GLY A 860 -14.59 8.64 -11.31
CA GLY A 860 -14.71 8.04 -9.98
C GLY A 860 -16.11 7.51 -9.60
N ASP A 861 -17.08 7.54 -10.52
CA ASP A 861 -18.41 6.95 -10.31
C ASP A 861 -18.38 5.44 -10.61
N ASP A 862 -18.55 4.61 -9.58
CA ASP A 862 -18.60 3.15 -9.70
C ASP A 862 -19.73 2.66 -10.61
N ALA A 863 -20.83 3.39 -10.74
CA ALA A 863 -21.92 3.04 -11.66
C ALA A 863 -21.53 3.14 -13.14
N THR A 864 -20.44 3.86 -13.47
CA THR A 864 -19.91 3.99 -14.84
C THR A 864 -18.88 2.92 -15.22
N ALA A 865 -18.64 1.92 -14.37
CA ALA A 865 -17.62 0.91 -14.59
C ALA A 865 -17.82 0.11 -15.89
N GLU A 866 -16.80 0.13 -16.75
CA GLU A 866 -16.69 -0.65 -17.99
C GLU A 866 -15.44 -1.53 -17.96
N VAL A 867 -15.52 -2.74 -18.51
CA VAL A 867 -14.33 -3.54 -18.84
C VAL A 867 -13.88 -3.16 -20.25
N VAL A 868 -12.68 -2.59 -20.36
CA VAL A 868 -11.95 -2.44 -21.62
C VAL A 868 -11.16 -3.73 -21.85
N ALA A 869 -11.67 -4.60 -22.72
CA ALA A 869 -11.04 -5.84 -23.15
C ALA A 869 -10.28 -5.60 -24.46
N ALA A 870 -8.95 -5.67 -24.42
CA ALA A 870 -8.08 -5.20 -25.50
C ALA A 870 -7.04 -6.24 -25.94
N THR A 871 -6.81 -6.30 -27.25
CA THR A 871 -5.82 -7.14 -27.94
C THR A 871 -5.02 -6.30 -28.94
N GLU A 872 -4.00 -6.88 -29.59
CA GLU A 872 -3.28 -6.22 -30.70
C GLU A 872 -4.14 -5.90 -31.94
N LYS A 873 -5.41 -6.38 -32.00
CA LYS A 873 -6.29 -6.30 -33.19
C LYS A 873 -7.62 -5.61 -32.95
N GLU A 874 -8.17 -5.73 -31.74
CA GLU A 874 -9.49 -5.23 -31.37
C GLU A 874 -9.53 -4.77 -29.91
N VAL A 875 -10.39 -3.80 -29.63
CA VAL A 875 -10.79 -3.35 -28.28
C VAL A 875 -12.31 -3.41 -28.19
N LYS A 876 -12.82 -3.95 -27.09
CA LYS A 876 -14.25 -4.02 -26.76
C LYS A 876 -14.47 -3.40 -25.38
N ARG A 877 -15.63 -2.74 -25.20
CA ARG A 877 -16.11 -2.26 -23.89
C ARG A 877 -17.30 -3.11 -23.45
N TRP A 878 -17.26 -3.60 -22.21
CA TRP A 878 -18.33 -4.40 -21.61
C TRP A 878 -18.82 -3.70 -20.34
N SER A 879 -20.09 -3.24 -20.32
CA SER A 879 -20.65 -2.53 -19.17
C SER A 879 -20.77 -3.45 -17.95
N ALA A 880 -20.09 -3.10 -16.85
CA ALA A 880 -19.95 -3.87 -15.63
C ALA A 880 -20.18 -2.97 -14.39
N PRO A 881 -21.36 -2.32 -14.27
CA PRO A 881 -21.60 -1.26 -13.29
C PRO A 881 -21.37 -1.74 -11.85
N LYS A 882 -20.67 -0.89 -11.09
CA LYS A 882 -20.22 -1.12 -9.71
C LYS A 882 -19.20 -2.24 -9.52
N ALA A 883 -18.68 -2.85 -10.59
CA ALA A 883 -17.58 -3.79 -10.46
C ALA A 883 -16.35 -3.09 -9.87
N THR A 884 -15.71 -3.74 -8.90
CA THR A 884 -14.51 -3.29 -8.19
C THR A 884 -13.35 -4.28 -8.31
N ARG A 885 -13.60 -5.48 -8.85
CA ARG A 885 -12.61 -6.54 -9.02
C ARG A 885 -12.89 -7.33 -10.30
N LEU A 886 -11.81 -7.70 -10.99
CA LEU A 886 -11.83 -8.61 -12.12
C LEU A 886 -11.20 -9.96 -11.72
N VAL A 887 -11.86 -11.05 -12.06
CA VAL A 887 -11.39 -12.43 -11.83
C VAL A 887 -11.27 -13.13 -13.20
N PRO A 888 -10.06 -13.51 -13.63
CA PRO A 888 -9.85 -14.18 -14.91
C PRO A 888 -10.29 -15.65 -14.85
N LEU A 889 -10.86 -16.14 -15.96
CA LEU A 889 -11.49 -17.46 -16.06
C LEU A 889 -11.17 -18.10 -17.43
N GLY A 890 -9.88 -18.33 -17.67
CA GLY A 890 -9.37 -18.62 -19.01
C GLY A 890 -9.72 -17.52 -20.00
N GLU A 891 -10.45 -17.87 -21.06
CA GLU A 891 -11.01 -16.92 -22.04
C GLU A 891 -12.14 -16.04 -21.48
N HIS A 892 -12.79 -16.44 -20.39
CA HIS A 892 -13.90 -15.71 -19.78
C HIS A 892 -13.42 -14.72 -18.70
N LEU A 893 -14.28 -13.78 -18.33
CA LEU A 893 -13.99 -12.79 -17.28
C LEU A 893 -15.17 -12.63 -16.32
N LEU A 894 -14.92 -12.84 -15.04
CA LEU A 894 -15.88 -12.57 -13.97
C LEU A 894 -15.59 -11.18 -13.37
N ALA A 895 -16.45 -10.21 -13.63
CA ALA A 895 -16.44 -8.90 -12.96
C ALA A 895 -17.30 -8.97 -11.69
N ARG A 896 -16.74 -8.56 -10.55
CA ARG A 896 -17.41 -8.61 -9.23
C ARG A 896 -17.57 -7.22 -8.63
N ARG A 897 -18.72 -6.99 -8.01
CA ARG A 897 -18.96 -5.90 -7.05
C ARG A 897 -19.04 -6.46 -5.63
N THR A 898 -18.74 -5.60 -4.65
CA THR A 898 -18.82 -5.92 -3.21
C THR A 898 -19.85 -5.04 -2.48
N SER A 899 -20.42 -4.04 -3.15
CA SER A 899 -21.31 -3.03 -2.55
C SER A 899 -22.21 -2.39 -3.63
N PRO A 900 -23.44 -1.92 -3.29
CA PRO A 900 -24.13 -2.07 -2.01
C PRO A 900 -24.43 -3.53 -1.65
N GLU A 901 -24.46 -4.40 -2.65
CA GLU A 901 -24.64 -5.85 -2.53
C GLU A 901 -23.52 -6.57 -3.30
N SER A 902 -22.95 -7.64 -2.74
CA SER A 902 -22.02 -8.51 -3.46
C SER A 902 -22.71 -9.16 -4.65
N ALA A 903 -22.11 -9.10 -5.84
CA ALA A 903 -22.61 -9.79 -7.02
C ALA A 903 -21.53 -9.99 -8.09
N GLY A 904 -21.77 -10.92 -9.03
CA GLY A 904 -20.91 -11.19 -10.19
C GLY A 904 -21.64 -11.11 -11.54
N THR A 905 -20.97 -10.54 -12.54
CA THR A 905 -21.31 -10.65 -13.96
C THR A 905 -20.18 -11.40 -14.68
N LEU A 906 -20.51 -12.49 -15.34
CA LEU A 906 -19.58 -13.34 -16.10
C LEU A 906 -19.70 -13.01 -17.58
N PHE A 907 -18.63 -12.53 -18.19
CA PHE A 907 -18.52 -12.25 -19.62
C PHE A 907 -17.88 -13.41 -20.38
N ALA A 908 -18.49 -13.74 -21.52
CA ALA A 908 -17.89 -14.54 -22.58
C ALA A 908 -16.87 -13.71 -23.40
N PRO A 909 -16.03 -14.35 -24.24
CA PRO A 909 -14.92 -13.68 -24.95
C PRO A 909 -15.39 -12.66 -26.00
N ASP A 910 -16.66 -12.73 -26.39
CA ASP A 910 -17.37 -11.78 -27.25
C ASP A 910 -17.84 -10.51 -26.49
N GLY A 911 -17.89 -10.54 -25.15
CA GLY A 911 -18.47 -9.51 -24.29
C GLY A 911 -19.92 -9.76 -23.86
N ARG A 912 -20.50 -10.90 -24.25
CA ARG A 912 -21.86 -11.28 -23.85
C ARG A 912 -21.84 -11.76 -22.39
N ALA A 913 -22.75 -11.24 -21.58
CA ALA A 913 -22.95 -11.77 -20.24
C ALA A 913 -23.54 -13.20 -20.32
N VAL A 914 -22.79 -14.18 -19.83
CA VAL A 914 -23.24 -15.57 -19.59
C VAL A 914 -24.08 -15.62 -18.31
N LEU A 915 -23.61 -14.91 -17.28
CA LEU A 915 -24.32 -14.64 -16.03
C LEU A 915 -24.28 -13.13 -15.82
N ARG A 916 -25.40 -12.52 -15.40
CA ARG A 916 -25.49 -11.09 -15.15
C ARG A 916 -25.97 -10.84 -13.73
N ASP A 917 -25.23 -10.01 -13.00
CA ASP A 917 -25.61 -9.46 -11.70
C ASP A 917 -26.09 -10.51 -10.66
N ARG A 918 -25.58 -11.75 -10.70
CA ARG A 918 -25.92 -12.79 -9.72
C ARG A 918 -25.40 -12.38 -8.35
N GLY A 919 -26.33 -12.14 -7.42
CA GLY A 919 -26.02 -11.84 -6.03
C GLY A 919 -25.18 -12.93 -5.38
N GLY A 920 -24.29 -12.51 -4.47
CA GLY A 920 -23.37 -13.35 -3.73
C GLY A 920 -21.90 -13.25 -4.19
N VAL A 921 -21.13 -14.30 -3.88
CA VAL A 921 -19.69 -14.40 -4.14
C VAL A 921 -19.41 -15.55 -5.10
N ALA A 922 -18.93 -15.23 -6.30
CA ALA A 922 -18.46 -16.21 -7.27
C ALA A 922 -16.94 -16.41 -7.18
N VAL A 923 -16.49 -17.67 -7.19
CA VAL A 923 -15.07 -18.08 -7.09
C VAL A 923 -14.70 -19.09 -8.17
N ARG A 924 -13.43 -19.13 -8.57
CA ARG A 924 -12.92 -20.01 -9.63
C ARG A 924 -12.50 -21.38 -9.09
N LEU A 925 -13.07 -22.44 -9.69
CA LEU A 925 -12.59 -23.82 -9.54
C LEU A 925 -11.51 -24.11 -10.57
N ASP A 926 -11.80 -23.83 -11.84
CA ASP A 926 -10.88 -23.92 -12.98
C ASP A 926 -11.33 -22.93 -14.09
N ALA A 927 -10.77 -22.96 -15.30
CA ALA A 927 -11.18 -22.04 -16.37
C ALA A 927 -12.56 -22.35 -17.01
N GLY A 928 -13.15 -23.51 -16.73
CA GLY A 928 -14.47 -23.93 -17.22
C GLY A 928 -15.58 -23.88 -16.17
N ASN A 929 -15.25 -23.74 -14.87
CA ASN A 929 -16.19 -23.94 -13.77
C ASN A 929 -16.04 -22.92 -12.63
N LEU A 930 -17.19 -22.43 -12.15
CA LEU A 930 -17.31 -21.56 -10.98
C LEU A 930 -18.08 -22.24 -9.85
N LEU A 931 -17.77 -21.84 -8.62
CA LEU A 931 -18.59 -22.08 -7.44
C LEU A 931 -19.19 -20.73 -7.00
N LEU A 932 -20.47 -20.74 -6.67
CA LEU A 932 -21.26 -19.56 -6.32
C LEU A 932 -21.78 -19.70 -4.89
N PHE A 933 -21.38 -18.80 -4.00
CA PHE A 933 -22.02 -18.62 -2.71
C PHE A 933 -23.09 -17.54 -2.86
N ALA A 934 -24.28 -17.74 -2.29
CA ALA A 934 -25.38 -16.76 -2.38
C ALA A 934 -25.11 -15.49 -1.55
N ASP A 935 -24.31 -15.61 -0.51
CA ASP A 935 -24.09 -14.60 0.53
C ASP A 935 -22.61 -14.17 0.60
N PRO A 936 -22.29 -13.02 1.23
CA PRO A 936 -20.90 -12.66 1.52
C PRO A 936 -20.28 -13.67 2.50
N LEU A 937 -19.09 -14.19 2.17
CA LEU A 937 -18.33 -15.04 3.07
C LEU A 937 -17.78 -14.21 4.24
N THR A 938 -17.91 -14.72 5.47
CA THR A 938 -17.44 -14.04 6.70
C THR A 938 -16.58 -14.97 7.57
N SER A 939 -15.94 -14.42 8.60
CA SER A 939 -15.17 -15.16 9.61
C SER A 939 -16.02 -15.71 10.76
N ALA A 940 -17.29 -15.30 10.85
CA ALA A 940 -18.27 -15.90 11.76
C ALA A 940 -18.81 -17.20 11.16
N GLU A 941 -19.34 -18.09 12.02
CA GLU A 941 -20.09 -19.26 11.57
C GLU A 941 -21.45 -18.86 10.98
N ASP A 942 -21.78 -19.37 9.79
CA ASP A 942 -23.04 -19.16 9.07
C ASP A 942 -23.34 -20.35 8.13
N ASP A 943 -24.52 -20.38 7.51
CA ASP A 943 -24.98 -21.44 6.59
C ASP A 943 -25.04 -20.98 5.11
N PRO A 944 -23.93 -20.56 4.47
CA PRO A 944 -23.94 -20.00 3.12
C PRO A 944 -24.49 -20.99 2.10
N SER A 945 -25.44 -20.54 1.27
CA SER A 945 -26.04 -21.37 0.23
C SER A 945 -25.12 -21.44 -1.00
N VAL A 946 -24.91 -22.63 -1.55
CA VAL A 946 -23.87 -22.91 -2.56
C VAL A 946 -24.45 -23.51 -3.85
N ALA A 947 -23.98 -23.03 -4.99
CA ALA A 947 -24.32 -23.53 -6.32
C ALA A 947 -23.09 -23.68 -7.23
N GLY A 948 -23.11 -24.68 -8.11
CA GLY A 948 -22.15 -24.85 -9.19
C GLY A 948 -22.57 -24.10 -10.45
N LEU A 949 -21.60 -23.71 -11.28
CA LEU A 949 -21.86 -23.12 -12.60
C LEU A 949 -20.77 -23.54 -13.62
N PRO A 950 -21.08 -24.48 -14.52
CA PRO A 950 -20.26 -24.74 -15.71
C PRO A 950 -20.41 -23.59 -16.70
N VAL A 951 -19.30 -22.95 -17.04
CA VAL A 951 -19.25 -21.75 -17.90
C VAL A 951 -19.76 -22.05 -19.31
N ALA A 952 -19.48 -23.25 -19.82
CA ALA A 952 -19.90 -23.69 -21.15
C ALA A 952 -21.43 -23.84 -21.31
N THR A 953 -22.16 -24.12 -20.23
CA THR A 953 -23.63 -24.26 -20.26
C THR A 953 -24.34 -22.99 -19.79
N GLY A 954 -23.75 -22.24 -18.85
CA GLY A 954 -24.39 -21.10 -18.19
C GLY A 954 -25.51 -21.51 -17.21
N VAL A 955 -25.70 -22.81 -16.96
CA VAL A 955 -26.76 -23.33 -16.10
C VAL A 955 -26.26 -23.46 -14.66
N VAL A 956 -26.95 -22.82 -13.73
CA VAL A 956 -26.64 -22.90 -12.29
C VAL A 956 -27.23 -24.19 -11.70
N ALA A 957 -26.41 -24.96 -11.00
CA ALA A 957 -26.81 -26.14 -10.24
C ALA A 957 -26.77 -25.81 -8.74
N GLU A 958 -27.92 -25.53 -8.13
CA GLU A 958 -28.03 -25.23 -6.69
C GLU A 958 -27.83 -26.53 -5.86
N MET A 959 -26.98 -26.50 -4.83
CA MET A 959 -26.48 -27.69 -4.12
C MET A 959 -26.81 -27.72 -2.62
N GLY A 960 -27.54 -26.74 -2.11
CA GLY A 960 -27.90 -26.62 -0.69
C GLY A 960 -27.03 -25.61 0.06
N ARG A 961 -26.65 -25.94 1.30
CA ARG A 961 -25.86 -25.09 2.21
C ARG A 961 -24.68 -25.86 2.78
N LEU A 962 -23.60 -25.14 3.09
CA LEU A 962 -22.57 -25.63 4.00
C LEU A 962 -23.01 -25.24 5.40
N GLU A 963 -23.27 -26.19 6.29
CA GLU A 963 -23.79 -25.93 7.64
C GLU A 963 -22.66 -25.58 8.63
N ASP A 964 -22.87 -24.55 9.46
CA ASP A 964 -21.95 -24.08 10.52
C ASP A 964 -20.49 -23.83 10.05
N VAL A 965 -20.31 -23.04 8.97
CA VAL A 965 -18.97 -22.76 8.40
C VAL A 965 -18.54 -21.29 8.49
N ARG A 966 -17.25 -21.08 8.73
CA ARG A 966 -16.58 -19.78 8.65
C ARG A 966 -16.13 -19.53 7.21
N GLY A 967 -17.02 -18.96 6.40
CA GLY A 967 -16.86 -18.83 4.94
C GLY A 967 -15.52 -18.25 4.45
N GLU A 968 -14.92 -17.30 5.17
CA GLU A 968 -13.61 -16.72 4.82
C GLU A 968 -12.45 -17.73 4.91
N THR A 969 -12.60 -18.80 5.69
CA THR A 969 -11.57 -19.83 5.89
C THR A 969 -11.51 -20.88 4.79
N CYS A 970 -12.49 -20.88 3.87
CA CYS A 970 -12.70 -21.99 2.93
C CYS A 970 -11.68 -22.06 1.79
N SER A 971 -11.35 -23.28 1.39
CA SER A 971 -10.56 -23.58 0.18
C SER A 971 -11.10 -24.82 -0.53
N TRP A 972 -10.80 -24.97 -1.82
CA TRP A 972 -11.43 -25.96 -2.70
C TRP A 972 -10.46 -26.46 -3.77
N ASN A 973 -10.69 -27.68 -4.26
CA ASN A 973 -10.19 -28.14 -5.55
C ASN A 973 -11.35 -28.08 -6.58
N THR A 974 -11.48 -29.05 -7.49
CA THR A 974 -12.57 -29.11 -8.49
C THR A 974 -13.79 -29.92 -8.03
N SER A 975 -13.72 -30.70 -6.96
CA SER A 975 -14.82 -31.59 -6.51
C SER A 975 -15.13 -31.49 -5.01
N VAL A 976 -14.21 -31.01 -4.18
CA VAL A 976 -14.34 -30.89 -2.72
C VAL A 976 -14.00 -29.47 -2.24
N ILE A 977 -14.75 -28.99 -1.25
CA ILE A 977 -14.50 -27.77 -0.47
C ILE A 977 -14.24 -28.12 0.99
N ALA A 978 -13.21 -27.49 1.59
CA ALA A 978 -12.86 -27.60 3.00
C ALA A 978 -13.03 -26.22 3.68
N CYS A 979 -13.66 -26.18 4.85
CA CYS A 979 -13.87 -24.97 5.65
C CYS A 979 -13.61 -25.23 7.14
N GLY A 980 -13.25 -24.18 7.89
CA GLY A 980 -13.32 -24.21 9.35
C GLY A 980 -14.75 -24.00 9.85
N SER A 981 -15.08 -24.60 10.98
CA SER A 981 -16.37 -24.54 11.69
C SER A 981 -16.17 -23.96 13.10
N ALA A 982 -17.11 -24.15 14.02
CA ALA A 982 -16.99 -23.72 15.41
C ALA A 982 -15.83 -24.40 16.15
N GLU A 983 -15.71 -25.73 16.03
CA GLU A 983 -14.83 -26.61 16.82
C GLU A 983 -13.95 -27.54 15.94
N ASP A 984 -14.23 -27.61 14.63
CA ASP A 984 -13.65 -28.57 13.69
C ASP A 984 -13.45 -27.98 12.28
N PHE A 985 -13.02 -28.82 11.34
CA PHE A 985 -13.05 -28.52 9.91
C PHE A 985 -13.97 -29.49 9.18
N VAL A 986 -14.81 -28.97 8.28
CA VAL A 986 -15.71 -29.77 7.45
C VAL A 986 -15.21 -29.84 6.01
N LEU A 987 -15.25 -31.04 5.44
CA LEU A 987 -15.01 -31.29 4.01
C LEU A 987 -16.33 -31.70 3.36
N HIS A 988 -16.70 -31.07 2.25
CA HIS A 988 -17.92 -31.38 1.49
C HIS A 988 -17.59 -31.62 0.01
N ARG A 989 -18.09 -32.72 -0.56
CA ARG A 989 -18.06 -32.98 -2.00
C ARG A 989 -19.23 -32.27 -2.69
N PHE A 990 -18.94 -31.58 -3.78
CA PHE A 990 -19.89 -30.80 -4.57
C PHE A 990 -19.96 -31.21 -6.05
N ALA A 991 -18.96 -31.91 -6.58
CA ALA A 991 -18.97 -32.50 -7.93
C ALA A 991 -18.37 -33.91 -7.91
N ASP A 992 -18.59 -34.67 -8.99
CA ASP A 992 -17.95 -35.96 -9.25
C ASP A 992 -16.82 -35.82 -10.29
N ASP A 993 -15.86 -36.76 -10.26
CA ASP A 993 -14.56 -36.70 -10.99
C ASP A 993 -14.52 -37.51 -12.32
#